data_AF-I0X9S5-F1
#
_entry.id   AF-I0X9S5-F1
#
_cell.length_a   1.000
_cell.length_b   1.000
_cell.length_c   1.000
_cell.angle_alpha   90.00
_cell.angle_beta   90.00
_cell.angle_gamma   90.00
#
_symmetry.space_group_name_H-M   'P 1'
#
loop_
_entity.id
_entity.type
_entity.pdbx_description
1 polymer ?
#
loop_
_entity_poly.entity_id
_entity_poly.type
_entity_poly.pdbx_seq_one_letter_code
_entity_poly.pdbx_strand_id
1 'polypeptide(L)'
;MRKICTIILSFIYIFSFFSCSNLQNFSDESLENTNTCIVHFLIQENGNSSRTIVPTTADTTTLLFTLKGAETGEAEQTVLPTTSGKAVEYMAWEELSKASFRLSAGNWDFTLEGYAKKGDRDYIVSGTLNNQPIVSGSNSIKFPLSPNGSGEGSVDITLSYTLGADSESKVTNVVVTLTKKDDGSKIYEDTWEGTDTDVLSVTLPDNGTGFIKYKKSAVKSDTYLSKFSITSTIGENTSTKKESYRSDTLVVATGCESKKDDLTIVLNQMYSITYEGMESAEHVSYWKENVDKPEFYSPYESTTLPTKDDMKRDDAAFIGWYTNAEGTGDKILKTPINTISPGPLTYYAKWLKNERYVSAAGDDATDSGSKEKPYQTLAYALGQLADGNLGWTIYIIGEITENVIITTDSSKAKQIIIEGETGSSTNSIIGKADGNSVLTVSTDVPVILRKITVKGGKGTDLAGTGLVGGGLYLNATNSIDISVTLGADSVVKDNTAQFGGGAYVKVGTLYLEGTSFTGNSSTDGAGLFVADTGNVIIDSGSVKSNIASNNGGGIYNAGKLKITGSQDNYVTLSDNTALAGGAVYSNGTLFNVSYATVNGNSATNGKGGAIYASGSTNTITNSVIKNNTADDSGGGIFTSGATNTISNTEITGNSATNGSGGGIYTSGTTNTITNTEITGNSATNGSGGGIYTTGTLTLTSSKVGASEAANTAVTGGGIYNTGDLTVTGTQTASSTINYNTASANSEAGAGIFNENILTLQGNSGVSNNTAENGNGGAIYNAGSFTMQTANSCYPNITGNNAVNGAGVYSDGNTATFKMSAGSIASNTASSTSTTTQGGGVYNGATMFLYDKAVIGAANPASVATDSNHSNSATNGGGIYNKGVLNIGYSDDGVEADYTEGIYYNYATSGAGIYTEGSQLNMRAGVVSYNYATENGGGIYNENVFNFTGGSFEHNRAKTAGGGAYNNKTMIMIGTAVIGDSSSHTQNATKTSRSNYAANGGGIYNNTSCSLTLGNQTALTGGVYYNYASTDGGGIVNVGSLTITSGYVLYNGVAEPAEEGDTTVAGVLNKTNQYTVDIPEGAGEIQPD
;
A
#
# COMPACT_ATOMS: atom_id res chain seq x y z
N MET A 1 42.14 -11.14 7.68
CA MET A 1 42.12 -12.45 8.37
C MET A 1 41.24 -13.40 7.57
N ARG A 2 41.85 -14.45 6.99
CA ARG A 2 41.19 -15.54 6.26
C ARG A 2 40.85 -16.68 7.24
N LYS A 3 39.65 -17.27 7.04
CA LYS A 3 39.20 -18.68 7.23
C LYS A 3 39.94 -19.61 8.20
N ILE A 4 39.18 -20.26 9.11
CA ILE A 4 39.09 -21.72 9.40
C ILE A 4 37.70 -21.94 10.07
N CYS A 5 36.66 -22.52 9.44
CA CYS A 5 36.30 -23.95 9.25
C CYS A 5 35.95 -24.76 10.53
N THR A 6 34.65 -25.10 10.63
CA THR A 6 34.06 -26.41 10.97
C THR A 6 34.20 -26.97 12.40
N ILE A 7 33.06 -27.32 13.05
CA ILE A 7 32.79 -28.61 13.74
C ILE A 7 31.43 -28.63 14.49
N ILE A 8 30.62 -29.63 14.11
CA ILE A 8 29.63 -30.44 14.88
C ILE A 8 28.15 -30.01 15.00
N LEU A 9 27.36 -30.85 14.32
CA LEU A 9 25.96 -31.26 14.45
C LEU A 9 25.45 -31.63 15.88
N SER A 10 24.13 -31.44 16.07
CA SER A 10 23.16 -32.31 16.78
C SER A 10 22.62 -31.93 18.18
N PHE A 11 21.33 -32.28 18.34
CA PHE A 11 20.43 -32.41 19.52
C PHE A 11 19.56 -31.17 19.86
N ILE A 12 18.21 -31.17 19.99
CA ILE A 12 17.03 -32.10 19.94
C ILE A 12 15.78 -31.18 19.81
N TYR A 13 14.80 -31.36 18.89
CA TYR A 13 13.53 -32.12 18.94
C TYR A 13 12.45 -31.74 19.99
N ILE A 14 11.16 -31.83 19.57
CA ILE A 14 9.84 -31.88 20.27
C ILE A 14 8.96 -30.64 19.96
N PHE A 15 7.70 -30.67 19.46
CA PHE A 15 6.70 -31.69 19.08
C PHE A 15 5.63 -31.01 18.18
N SER A 16 5.09 -31.70 17.18
CA SER A 16 3.67 -31.54 16.75
C SER A 16 3.21 -32.82 16.04
N PHE A 17 2.31 -33.55 16.68
CA PHE A 17 1.55 -34.71 16.17
C PHE A 17 0.07 -34.35 16.29
N PHE A 18 -0.73 -34.60 15.25
CA PHE A 18 -2.14 -35.07 15.23
C PHE A 18 -2.52 -35.17 13.74
N SER A 19 -2.25 -36.30 13.10
CA SER A 19 -3.11 -37.49 12.95
C SER A 19 -4.22 -37.32 11.89
N CYS A 20 -3.99 -37.93 10.73
CA CYS A 20 -5.04 -38.36 9.82
C CYS A 20 -4.85 -39.87 9.65
N SER A 21 -5.81 -40.66 10.12
CA SER A 21 -5.82 -42.11 9.95
C SER A 21 -7.26 -42.58 9.79
N ASN A 22 -7.65 -42.93 8.56
CA ASN A 22 -7.97 -44.30 8.18
C ASN A 22 -8.62 -44.33 6.79
N LEU A 23 -7.94 -44.96 5.83
CA LEU A 23 -8.40 -46.09 5.01
C LEU A 23 -7.62 -46.11 3.69
N GLN A 24 -6.60 -46.97 3.64
CA GLN A 24 -6.23 -47.67 2.42
C GLN A 24 -6.21 -49.17 2.74
N ASN A 25 -6.94 -49.94 1.94
CA ASN A 25 -6.54 -51.25 1.44
C ASN A 25 -7.60 -51.72 0.44
N PHE A 26 -7.24 -51.81 -0.84
CA PHE A 26 -7.40 -53.02 -1.65
C PHE A 26 -6.60 -52.87 -2.95
N SER A 27 -5.86 -53.92 -3.26
CA SER A 27 -5.03 -54.16 -4.44
C SER A 27 -5.77 -55.00 -5.49
N ASP A 28 -5.46 -54.73 -6.76
CA ASP A 28 -5.48 -55.57 -7.97
C ASP A 28 -6.76 -56.25 -8.54
N GLU A 29 -6.83 -56.09 -9.87
CA GLU A 29 -7.41 -56.92 -10.96
C GLU A 29 -8.93 -57.06 -11.21
N SER A 30 -9.34 -56.42 -12.33
CA SER A 30 -10.26 -56.89 -13.39
C SER A 30 -11.78 -56.91 -13.16
N LEU A 31 -12.50 -56.05 -13.90
CA LEU A 31 -13.60 -56.42 -14.79
C LEU A 31 -14.06 -55.24 -15.66
N GLU A 32 -14.17 -55.51 -16.96
CA GLU A 32 -14.48 -54.62 -18.07
C GLU A 32 -15.98 -54.29 -18.24
N ASN A 33 -16.24 -53.19 -18.96
CA ASN A 33 -17.37 -52.93 -19.87
C ASN A 33 -18.75 -52.53 -19.31
N THR A 34 -19.09 -51.22 -19.34
CA THR A 34 -19.79 -50.55 -20.47
C THR A 34 -20.21 -49.09 -20.15
N ASN A 35 -19.61 -48.13 -20.86
CA ASN A 35 -20.19 -46.99 -21.61
C ASN A 35 -21.38 -46.13 -21.09
N THR A 36 -21.04 -44.85 -20.91
CA THR A 36 -21.71 -43.57 -21.33
C THR A 36 -22.89 -42.98 -20.52
N CYS A 37 -22.67 -41.76 -19.97
CA CYS A 37 -23.49 -40.56 -20.31
C CYS A 37 -22.93 -39.21 -19.76
N ILE A 38 -22.49 -38.37 -20.71
CA ILE A 38 -22.77 -36.92 -20.88
C ILE A 38 -22.18 -35.91 -19.87
N VAL A 39 -21.11 -35.23 -20.31
CA VAL A 39 -20.85 -33.81 -19.98
C VAL A 39 -20.79 -33.04 -21.31
N HIS A 40 -21.77 -32.16 -21.54
CA HIS A 40 -21.84 -31.29 -22.71
C HIS A 40 -20.84 -30.12 -22.57
N PHE A 41 -20.07 -29.87 -23.64
CA PHE A 41 -19.52 -28.57 -23.96
C PHE A 41 -20.57 -27.75 -24.73
N LEU A 42 -20.62 -26.43 -24.51
CA LEU A 42 -21.07 -25.46 -25.51
C LEU A 42 -20.21 -24.20 -25.41
N ILE A 43 -19.45 -23.98 -26.48
CA ILE A 43 -18.77 -22.73 -26.86
C ILE A 43 -19.81 -21.85 -27.57
N GLN A 44 -19.77 -20.53 -27.35
CA GLN A 44 -20.26 -19.59 -28.36
C GLN A 44 -19.38 -18.34 -28.43
N GLU A 45 -18.65 -18.23 -29.54
CA GLU A 45 -18.04 -17.00 -30.05
C GLU A 45 -19.05 -16.22 -30.93
N ASN A 46 -18.81 -14.90 -31.02
CA ASN A 46 -19.06 -13.95 -32.13
C ASN A 46 -20.02 -12.78 -31.85
N GLY A 47 -19.46 -11.57 -32.01
CA GLY A 47 -20.18 -10.30 -32.09
C GLY A 47 -19.24 -9.11 -32.32
N ASN A 48 -18.64 -9.01 -33.50
CA ASN A 48 -17.82 -7.88 -33.94
C ASN A 48 -18.61 -7.08 -35.01
N SER A 49 -18.97 -5.81 -34.75
CA SER A 49 -19.36 -4.84 -35.80
C SER A 49 -19.33 -3.39 -35.31
N SER A 50 -18.70 -2.54 -36.12
CA SER A 50 -18.27 -1.15 -35.90
C SER A 50 -19.19 -0.04 -36.47
N ARG A 51 -19.02 1.20 -35.97
CA ARG A 51 -19.25 2.58 -36.56
C ARG A 51 -20.56 3.32 -36.22
N THR A 52 -20.69 4.66 -36.09
CA THR A 52 -19.86 5.89 -35.86
C THR A 52 -20.85 7.10 -35.77
N ILE A 53 -20.55 8.18 -34.99
CA ILE A 53 -20.61 9.66 -35.32
C ILE A 53 -20.77 10.58 -34.05
N VAL A 54 -19.64 11.15 -33.56
CA VAL A 54 -19.14 12.58 -33.38
C VAL A 54 -20.20 13.74 -33.24
N PRO A 55 -20.03 14.88 -32.47
CA PRO A 55 -18.82 15.64 -32.01
C PRO A 55 -18.85 16.12 -30.51
N THR A 56 -17.92 16.86 -29.87
CA THR A 56 -16.86 17.85 -30.22
C THR A 56 -15.85 18.05 -29.04
N THR A 57 -14.54 18.18 -29.37
CA THR A 57 -13.40 18.90 -28.70
C THR A 57 -12.96 18.51 -27.28
N ALA A 58 -11.67 18.39 -26.89
CA ALA A 58 -10.34 18.24 -27.49
C ALA A 58 -9.36 17.89 -26.33
N ASP A 59 -8.26 17.17 -26.63
CA ASP A 59 -7.06 16.90 -25.81
C ASP A 59 -7.12 15.93 -24.61
N THR A 60 -6.73 14.66 -24.86
CA THR A 60 -5.77 13.83 -24.10
C THR A 60 -5.72 12.39 -24.67
N THR A 61 -4.54 11.90 -25.03
CA THR A 61 -4.27 10.48 -25.31
C THR A 61 -3.86 9.75 -24.03
N THR A 62 -4.63 8.75 -23.62
CA THR A 62 -4.27 7.75 -22.59
C THR A 62 -3.99 6.42 -23.28
N LEU A 63 -2.84 5.81 -22.98
CA LEU A 63 -2.43 4.47 -23.43
C LEU A 63 -3.02 3.40 -22.50
N LEU A 64 -3.66 2.39 -23.07
CA LEU A 64 -4.23 1.23 -22.38
C LEU A 64 -3.28 0.03 -22.57
N PHE A 65 -2.78 -0.56 -21.48
CA PHE A 65 -2.03 -1.83 -21.51
C PHE A 65 -3.00 -3.00 -21.27
N THR A 66 -2.87 -4.11 -22.02
CA THR A 66 -3.55 -5.38 -21.70
C THR A 66 -2.52 -6.50 -21.67
N LEU A 67 -2.27 -7.06 -20.49
CA LEU A 67 -1.55 -8.32 -20.31
C LEU A 67 -2.58 -9.46 -20.27
N LYS A 68 -2.41 -10.47 -21.14
CA LYS A 68 -3.15 -11.74 -21.04
C LYS A 68 -2.15 -12.83 -20.66
N GLY A 69 -2.20 -13.28 -19.41
CA GLY A 69 -1.48 -14.46 -18.93
C GLY A 69 -2.46 -15.42 -18.27
N ALA A 70 -2.50 -16.67 -18.74
CA ALA A 70 -3.17 -17.77 -18.06
C ALA A 70 -2.23 -18.35 -16.99
N GLU A 71 -2.79 -18.53 -15.79
CA GLU A 71 -2.42 -19.44 -14.70
C GLU A 71 -0.94 -19.76 -14.47
N THR A 72 -0.33 -19.11 -13.47
CA THR A 72 0.07 -19.70 -12.17
C THR A 72 0.96 -18.69 -11.43
N GLY A 73 0.55 -18.28 -10.23
CA GLY A 73 1.39 -17.88 -9.09
C GLY A 73 2.36 -16.70 -9.24
N GLU A 74 2.04 -15.62 -8.51
CA GLU A 74 2.92 -14.51 -8.11
C GLU A 74 3.39 -13.54 -9.20
N ALA A 75 2.73 -12.37 -9.24
CA ALA A 75 3.22 -11.18 -9.95
C ALA A 75 3.20 -9.98 -8.98
N GLU A 76 4.38 -9.47 -8.66
CA GLU A 76 4.59 -8.12 -8.14
C GLU A 76 4.12 -7.10 -9.19
N GLN A 77 3.18 -6.22 -8.82
CA GLN A 77 2.80 -5.08 -9.65
C GLN A 77 3.75 -3.91 -9.39
N THR A 78 4.70 -3.71 -10.30
CA THR A 78 5.50 -2.47 -10.36
C THR A 78 4.89 -1.54 -11.41
N VAL A 79 4.21 -0.48 -10.97
CA VAL A 79 3.74 0.62 -11.84
C VAL A 79 4.72 1.78 -11.73
N LEU A 80 5.39 2.11 -12.85
CA LEU A 80 6.26 3.30 -12.96
C LEU A 80 5.45 4.52 -13.46
N PRO A 81 5.72 5.73 -12.94
CA PRO A 81 5.00 6.96 -13.30
C PRO A 81 5.44 7.54 -14.65
N THR A 82 4.46 8.07 -15.37
CA THR A 82 4.56 8.82 -16.63
C THR A 82 5.17 10.21 -16.43
N THR A 83 6.18 10.56 -17.23
CA THR A 83 6.65 11.94 -17.43
C THR A 83 5.91 12.58 -18.61
N SER A 84 5.41 13.80 -18.43
CA SER A 84 4.87 14.61 -19.52
C SER A 84 5.63 15.92 -19.66
N GLY A 85 6.11 16.19 -20.89
CA GLY A 85 6.11 17.53 -21.48
C GLY A 85 7.45 18.24 -21.60
N LYS A 86 8.13 18.10 -22.75
CA LYS A 86 8.65 19.23 -23.54
C LYS A 86 8.64 18.89 -25.04
N ALA A 87 8.47 19.94 -25.83
CA ALA A 87 8.20 19.96 -27.27
C ALA A 87 9.42 19.65 -28.16
N VAL A 88 9.08 19.38 -29.41
CA VAL A 88 9.81 18.85 -30.58
C VAL A 88 10.96 19.75 -31.08
N GLU A 89 12.10 19.16 -31.44
CA GLU A 89 12.79 19.42 -32.73
C GLU A 89 13.90 18.37 -33.06
N TYR A 90 13.76 17.76 -34.25
CA TYR A 90 14.64 16.87 -35.02
C TYR A 90 14.97 15.43 -34.54
N MET A 91 14.91 14.51 -35.52
CA MET A 91 14.75 13.06 -35.42
C MET A 91 16.00 12.30 -34.94
N ALA A 92 15.81 11.31 -34.05
CA ALA A 92 16.71 10.16 -33.88
C ALA A 92 15.87 8.90 -33.71
N TRP A 93 16.08 7.89 -34.56
CA TRP A 93 15.52 6.54 -34.43
C TRP A 93 16.37 5.76 -33.42
N GLU A 94 16.13 5.93 -32.13
CA GLU A 94 16.74 5.08 -31.09
C GLU A 94 15.70 4.83 -29.99
N GLU A 95 14.97 3.72 -30.09
CA GLU A 95 14.49 2.90 -28.96
C GLU A 95 13.79 1.64 -29.50
N LEU A 96 14.57 0.60 -29.81
CA LEU A 96 14.09 -0.79 -29.83
C LEU A 96 14.62 -1.44 -28.55
N SER A 97 13.77 -1.64 -27.55
CA SER A 97 14.13 -2.50 -26.44
C SER A 97 12.96 -3.39 -26.01
N LYS A 98 13.30 -4.67 -25.80
CA LYS A 98 12.55 -5.81 -25.21
C LYS A 98 11.86 -6.77 -26.20
N ALA A 99 12.64 -7.74 -26.69
CA ALA A 99 12.11 -9.04 -27.09
C ALA A 99 11.93 -9.94 -25.85
N SER A 100 10.83 -10.71 -25.80
CA SER A 100 10.54 -11.62 -24.69
C SER A 100 10.73 -13.07 -25.14
N PHE A 101 11.45 -13.89 -24.37
CA PHE A 101 11.63 -15.32 -24.63
C PHE A 101 10.90 -16.14 -23.56
N ARG A 102 10.12 -17.15 -23.98
CA ARG A 102 9.60 -18.19 -23.07
C ARG A 102 10.13 -19.55 -23.49
N LEU A 103 10.79 -20.25 -22.57
CA LEU A 103 11.23 -21.63 -22.74
C LEU A 103 10.23 -22.55 -22.05
N SER A 104 9.64 -23.49 -22.81
CA SER A 104 8.96 -24.65 -22.25
C SER A 104 9.63 -25.91 -22.79
N ALA A 105 9.57 -27.01 -22.04
CA ALA A 105 10.34 -28.22 -22.37
C ALA A 105 10.03 -28.74 -23.79
N GLY A 106 10.97 -28.56 -24.71
CA GLY A 106 10.99 -29.19 -26.04
C GLY A 106 11.03 -28.25 -27.25
N ASN A 107 10.46 -27.05 -27.18
CA ASN A 107 10.44 -26.05 -28.27
C ASN A 107 10.35 -24.62 -27.69
N TRP A 108 10.65 -23.60 -28.51
CA TRP A 108 10.61 -22.19 -28.12
C TRP A 108 9.69 -21.37 -29.03
N ASP A 109 9.01 -20.40 -28.42
CA ASP A 109 8.17 -19.40 -29.09
C ASP A 109 8.82 -18.02 -28.93
N PHE A 110 8.91 -17.27 -30.03
CA PHE A 110 9.52 -15.95 -30.10
C PHE A 110 8.54 -14.93 -30.68
N THR A 111 8.20 -13.88 -29.93
CA THR A 111 7.36 -12.77 -30.41
C THR A 111 8.12 -11.46 -30.34
N LEU A 112 8.08 -10.70 -31.43
CA LEU A 112 8.63 -9.36 -31.54
C LEU A 112 7.51 -8.37 -31.88
N GLU A 113 7.32 -7.35 -31.05
CA GLU A 113 6.45 -6.21 -31.35
C GLU A 113 7.26 -4.91 -31.27
N GLY A 114 7.12 -4.06 -32.28
CA GLY A 114 7.79 -2.76 -32.35
C GLY A 114 6.87 -1.69 -32.93
N TYR A 115 7.12 -0.44 -32.54
CA TYR A 115 6.42 0.72 -33.06
C TYR A 115 7.33 1.46 -34.04
N ALA A 116 6.81 1.79 -35.22
CA ALA A 116 7.50 2.62 -36.20
C ALA A 116 6.67 3.87 -36.47
N LYS A 117 7.31 5.04 -36.53
CA LYS A 117 6.64 6.30 -36.83
C LYS A 117 7.11 6.84 -38.18
N LYS A 118 6.18 7.14 -39.08
CA LYS A 118 6.48 7.77 -40.39
C LYS A 118 5.55 8.97 -40.59
N GLY A 119 6.06 10.16 -40.26
CA GLY A 119 5.27 11.40 -40.17
C GLY A 119 4.32 11.38 -38.96
N ASP A 120 3.15 12.00 -39.10
CA ASP A 120 2.15 12.12 -38.01
C ASP A 120 1.31 10.85 -37.77
N ARG A 121 1.78 9.68 -38.24
CA ARG A 121 1.09 8.40 -38.07
C ARG A 121 2.00 7.36 -37.42
N ASP A 122 1.46 6.70 -36.41
CA ASP A 122 2.09 5.58 -35.70
C ASP A 122 1.72 4.25 -36.37
N TYR A 123 2.68 3.34 -36.50
CA TYR A 123 2.51 2.00 -37.07
C TYR A 123 2.90 0.96 -36.02
N ILE A 124 2.08 -0.08 -35.86
CA ILE A 124 2.37 -1.25 -35.03
C ILE A 124 2.87 -2.36 -35.95
N VAL A 125 4.04 -2.92 -35.66
CA VAL A 125 4.60 -4.07 -36.39
C VAL A 125 4.82 -5.20 -35.39
N SER A 126 4.10 -6.31 -35.54
CA SER A 126 4.26 -7.49 -34.70
C SER A 126 4.39 -8.77 -35.52
N GLY A 127 5.20 -9.71 -35.02
CA GLY A 127 5.29 -11.05 -35.59
C GLY A 127 5.81 -12.07 -34.59
N THR A 128 5.36 -13.31 -34.78
CA THR A 128 5.62 -14.41 -33.86
C THR A 128 6.10 -15.65 -34.64
N LEU A 129 7.22 -16.23 -34.18
CA LEU A 129 7.69 -17.56 -34.56
C LEU A 129 7.31 -18.53 -33.45
N ASN A 130 6.42 -19.47 -33.74
CA ASN A 130 6.03 -20.49 -32.78
C ASN A 130 6.68 -21.85 -33.09
N ASN A 131 6.91 -22.62 -32.03
CA ASN A 131 7.17 -24.04 -32.03
C ASN A 131 8.43 -24.46 -32.81
N GLN A 132 9.52 -23.70 -32.65
CA GLN A 132 10.76 -23.97 -33.38
C GLN A 132 11.57 -25.09 -32.73
N PRO A 133 12.11 -26.05 -33.51
CA PRO A 133 12.90 -27.16 -32.99
C PRO A 133 14.28 -26.72 -32.49
N ILE A 134 14.78 -27.38 -31.44
CA ILE A 134 16.10 -27.12 -30.82
C ILE A 134 17.20 -27.81 -31.63
N VAL A 135 17.52 -27.26 -32.80
CA VAL A 135 18.70 -27.60 -33.63
C VAL A 135 19.31 -26.31 -34.18
N SER A 136 20.64 -26.21 -34.23
CA SER A 136 21.33 -25.03 -34.78
C SER A 136 20.81 -24.69 -36.18
N GLY A 137 20.43 -23.42 -36.39
CA GLY A 137 19.77 -23.00 -37.61
C GLY A 137 19.58 -21.49 -37.72
N SER A 138 19.08 -21.05 -38.88
CA SER A 138 18.73 -19.65 -39.14
C SER A 138 17.31 -19.57 -39.70
N ASN A 139 16.45 -18.78 -39.06
CA ASN A 139 15.08 -18.54 -39.51
C ASN A 139 14.88 -17.05 -39.81
N SER A 140 14.21 -16.74 -40.92
CA SER A 140 13.91 -15.36 -41.31
C SER A 140 12.41 -15.09 -41.25
N ILE A 141 12.03 -13.97 -40.62
CA ILE A 141 10.66 -13.43 -40.66
C ILE A 141 10.69 -12.16 -41.49
N LYS A 142 9.76 -12.05 -42.44
CA LYS A 142 9.63 -10.88 -43.31
C LYS A 142 8.49 -9.99 -42.86
N PHE A 143 8.76 -8.71 -42.67
CA PHE A 143 7.74 -7.73 -42.32
C PHE A 143 7.50 -6.76 -43.48
N PRO A 144 6.34 -6.81 -44.15
CA PRO A 144 5.99 -5.84 -45.18
C PRO A 144 5.65 -4.48 -44.53
N LEU A 145 6.25 -3.40 -45.03
CA LEU A 145 5.91 -2.03 -44.65
C LEU A 145 5.03 -1.45 -45.77
N SER A 146 3.73 -1.75 -45.82
CA SER A 146 2.80 -1.00 -46.71
C SER A 146 1.38 -0.91 -46.15
N PRO A 147 0.69 0.25 -46.25
CA PRO A 147 -0.63 0.42 -45.66
C PRO A 147 -1.78 -0.16 -46.50
N ASN A 148 -1.53 -0.64 -47.72
CA ASN A 148 -2.54 -1.29 -48.57
C ASN A 148 -1.85 -1.95 -49.78
N GLY A 149 -1.57 -3.25 -49.72
CA GLY A 149 -1.55 -4.17 -50.87
C GLY A 149 -0.60 -3.95 -52.06
N SER A 150 0.14 -2.86 -52.20
CA SER A 150 1.13 -2.67 -53.27
C SER A 150 2.40 -2.08 -52.68
N GLY A 151 3.50 -2.82 -52.84
CA GLY A 151 4.72 -2.69 -52.07
C GLY A 151 5.54 -1.45 -52.34
N GLU A 152 6.26 -1.02 -51.31
CA GLU A 152 7.58 -0.41 -51.38
C GLU A 152 8.15 -0.41 -49.95
N GLY A 153 9.04 -1.37 -49.67
CA GLY A 153 9.71 -1.57 -48.39
C GLY A 153 9.23 -2.82 -47.63
N SER A 154 10.12 -3.79 -47.44
CA SER A 154 9.99 -4.78 -46.35
C SER A 154 11.35 -4.98 -45.69
N VAL A 155 11.35 -5.20 -44.39
CA VAL A 155 12.57 -5.51 -43.64
C VAL A 155 12.56 -7.00 -43.33
N ASP A 156 13.67 -7.66 -43.65
CA ASP A 156 13.86 -9.08 -43.34
C ASP A 156 14.65 -9.15 -42.02
N ILE A 157 14.05 -9.78 -41.01
CA ILE A 157 14.70 -10.08 -39.73
C ILE A 157 15.16 -11.52 -39.78
N THR A 158 16.47 -11.75 -39.70
CA THR A 158 17.03 -13.09 -39.63
C THR A 158 17.56 -13.36 -38.24
N LEU A 159 17.04 -14.41 -37.61
CA LEU A 159 17.51 -14.94 -36.34
C LEU A 159 18.36 -16.18 -36.63
N SER A 160 19.64 -16.12 -36.26
CA SER A 160 20.57 -17.25 -36.38
C SER A 160 21.05 -17.66 -35.00
N TYR A 161 21.08 -18.95 -34.72
CA TYR A 161 21.46 -19.44 -33.40
C TYR A 161 22.25 -20.75 -33.48
N THR A 162 23.16 -20.91 -32.52
CA THR A 162 24.05 -22.08 -32.43
C THR A 162 23.92 -22.72 -31.05
N LEU A 163 23.86 -24.05 -31.00
CA LEU A 163 23.81 -24.83 -29.75
C LEU A 163 25.22 -25.30 -29.34
N GLY A 164 25.49 -25.26 -28.03
CA GLY A 164 26.70 -25.80 -27.42
C GLY A 164 26.77 -27.33 -27.49
N ALA A 165 27.99 -27.89 -27.44
CA ALA A 165 28.27 -29.31 -27.63
C ALA A 165 28.02 -30.20 -26.38
N ASP A 166 27.49 -29.62 -25.31
CA ASP A 166 27.26 -30.23 -24.00
C ASP A 166 25.83 -30.79 -23.85
N SER A 167 25.66 -31.75 -22.93
CA SER A 167 24.50 -32.67 -22.85
C SER A 167 23.13 -32.02 -22.59
N GLU A 168 23.08 -30.70 -22.43
CA GLU A 168 21.84 -29.92 -22.24
C GLU A 168 21.50 -29.03 -23.45
N SER A 169 22.30 -29.02 -24.53
CA SER A 169 22.04 -28.28 -25.78
C SER A 169 21.58 -26.83 -25.54
N LYS A 170 22.35 -26.06 -24.77
CA LYS A 170 22.05 -24.64 -24.50
C LYS A 170 22.41 -23.77 -25.70
N VAL A 171 21.60 -22.74 -25.97
CA VAL A 171 21.88 -21.75 -27.02
C VAL A 171 23.08 -20.91 -26.56
N THR A 172 24.20 -21.04 -27.26
CA THR A 172 25.43 -20.34 -26.91
C THR A 172 25.49 -18.97 -27.56
N ASN A 173 25.04 -18.86 -28.82
CA ASN A 173 25.03 -17.62 -29.58
C ASN A 173 23.67 -17.39 -30.25
N VAL A 174 23.13 -16.17 -30.12
CA VAL A 174 21.98 -15.67 -30.90
C VAL A 174 22.40 -14.41 -31.64
N VAL A 175 22.24 -14.42 -32.97
CA VAL A 175 22.51 -13.28 -33.85
C VAL A 175 21.19 -12.80 -34.43
N VAL A 176 20.88 -11.52 -34.23
CA VAL A 176 19.73 -10.86 -34.88
C VAL A 176 20.25 -9.89 -35.92
N THR A 177 19.93 -10.16 -37.19
CA THR A 177 20.32 -9.30 -38.31
C THR A 177 19.10 -8.68 -38.96
N LEU A 178 19.07 -7.35 -39.05
CA LEU A 178 18.09 -6.56 -39.79
C LEU A 178 18.69 -6.19 -41.14
N THR A 179 18.02 -6.59 -42.22
CA THR A 179 18.53 -6.40 -43.59
C THR A 179 17.49 -5.68 -44.45
N LYS A 180 17.93 -4.67 -45.19
CA LYS A 180 17.08 -3.97 -46.15
C LYS A 180 16.89 -4.85 -47.38
N LYS A 181 15.65 -5.16 -47.75
CA LYS A 181 15.38 -6.11 -48.83
C LYS A 181 15.80 -5.62 -50.22
N ASP A 182 15.77 -4.32 -50.44
CA ASP A 182 15.92 -3.75 -51.79
C ASP A 182 17.39 -3.75 -52.27
N ASP A 183 18.37 -3.80 -51.36
CA ASP A 183 19.81 -3.80 -51.68
C ASP A 183 20.66 -4.78 -50.85
N GLY A 184 20.08 -5.47 -49.87
CA GLY A 184 20.78 -6.45 -49.02
C GLY A 184 21.70 -5.83 -47.95
N SER A 185 21.66 -4.51 -47.74
CA SER A 185 22.48 -3.85 -46.72
C SER A 185 22.03 -4.21 -45.30
N LYS A 186 23.00 -4.54 -44.43
CA LYS A 186 22.76 -4.78 -42.99
C LYS A 186 22.51 -3.44 -42.31
N ILE A 187 21.33 -3.28 -41.74
CA ILE A 187 20.91 -2.09 -41.00
C ILE A 187 21.35 -2.18 -39.54
N TYR A 188 21.30 -3.39 -38.98
CA TYR A 188 21.66 -3.66 -37.58
C TYR A 188 21.98 -5.14 -37.41
N GLU A 189 23.01 -5.44 -36.62
CA GLU A 189 23.39 -6.80 -36.24
C GLU A 189 23.83 -6.78 -34.79
N ASP A 190 23.16 -7.57 -33.96
CA ASP A 190 23.55 -7.75 -32.56
C ASP A 190 23.73 -9.23 -32.26
N THR A 191 24.80 -9.53 -31.54
CA THR A 191 25.22 -10.90 -31.23
C THR A 191 25.31 -11.04 -29.72
N TRP A 192 24.50 -11.96 -29.20
CA TRP A 192 24.53 -12.30 -27.80
C TRP A 192 25.27 -13.63 -27.61
N GLU A 193 26.39 -13.60 -26.88
CA GLU A 193 27.15 -14.79 -26.48
C GLU A 193 26.96 -15.04 -24.98
N GLY A 194 26.49 -16.22 -24.60
CA GLY A 194 26.24 -16.56 -23.20
C GLY A 194 27.36 -17.39 -22.59
N THR A 195 28.36 -16.77 -21.95
CA THR A 195 29.20 -17.42 -20.91
C THR A 195 29.77 -16.43 -19.88
N ASP A 196 29.77 -16.84 -18.60
CA ASP A 196 30.43 -16.17 -17.47
C ASP A 196 31.94 -16.03 -17.69
N THR A 197 32.39 -14.90 -18.23
CA THR A 197 33.66 -14.18 -17.96
C THR A 197 33.86 -13.12 -19.06
N ASP A 198 33.93 -11.85 -18.65
CA ASP A 198 33.98 -10.70 -19.57
C ASP A 198 35.22 -10.69 -20.49
N VAL A 199 35.00 -10.75 -21.80
CA VAL A 199 35.81 -10.07 -22.83
C VAL A 199 34.88 -9.59 -23.94
N LEU A 200 34.65 -8.28 -24.04
CA LEU A 200 33.94 -7.67 -25.16
C LEU A 200 34.96 -7.33 -26.27
N SER A 201 34.95 -8.06 -27.37
CA SER A 201 35.66 -7.67 -28.60
C SER A 201 34.66 -7.11 -29.61
N VAL A 202 34.77 -5.83 -29.96
CA VAL A 202 33.99 -5.20 -31.03
C VAL A 202 34.86 -5.05 -32.26
N THR A 203 34.43 -5.59 -33.40
CA THR A 203 35.01 -5.33 -34.72
C THR A 203 34.10 -4.35 -35.45
N LEU A 204 34.62 -3.19 -35.84
CA LEU A 204 33.87 -2.22 -36.67
C LEU A 204 33.98 -2.61 -38.15
N PRO A 205 32.88 -2.59 -38.92
CA PRO A 205 32.95 -2.69 -40.37
C PRO A 205 33.49 -1.38 -40.97
N ASP A 206 34.19 -1.50 -42.11
CA ASP A 206 34.80 -0.39 -42.83
C ASP A 206 33.81 0.77 -43.06
N ASN A 207 34.20 1.96 -42.60
CA ASN A 207 33.56 3.27 -42.81
C ASN A 207 32.32 3.67 -41.97
N GLY A 208 32.07 3.08 -40.80
CA GLY A 208 31.03 3.54 -39.88
C GLY A 208 31.55 4.25 -38.61
N THR A 209 31.17 5.51 -38.37
CA THR A 209 31.30 6.17 -37.05
C THR A 209 30.15 5.75 -36.13
N GLY A 210 30.45 5.18 -34.96
CA GLY A 210 29.45 4.82 -33.94
C GLY A 210 29.88 5.24 -32.53
N PHE A 211 28.91 5.56 -31.67
CA PHE A 211 29.10 5.90 -30.26
C PHE A 211 28.85 4.67 -29.36
N ILE A 212 29.63 4.51 -28.29
CA ILE A 212 29.41 3.47 -27.27
C ILE A 212 29.01 4.16 -25.96
N LYS A 213 27.87 3.81 -25.37
CA LYS A 213 27.49 4.16 -23.98
C LYS A 213 27.45 2.89 -23.14
N TYR A 214 28.24 2.84 -22.07
CA TYR A 214 28.20 1.77 -21.07
C TYR A 214 27.43 2.26 -19.83
N LYS A 215 26.51 1.44 -19.29
CA LYS A 215 25.85 1.68 -18.01
C LYS A 215 26.23 0.54 -17.06
N LYS A 216 26.97 0.85 -15.99
CA LYS A 216 27.39 -0.12 -14.98
C LYS A 216 26.18 -0.62 -14.19
N SER A 217 25.73 -1.85 -14.40
CA SER A 217 24.87 -2.54 -13.43
C SER A 217 25.72 -3.10 -12.29
N ALA A 218 25.11 -3.19 -11.11
CA ALA A 218 25.78 -3.39 -9.83
C ALA A 218 26.65 -4.67 -9.76
N VAL A 219 27.93 -4.51 -9.45
CA VAL A 219 28.81 -5.59 -8.96
C VAL A 219 29.25 -5.24 -7.53
N LYS A 220 28.87 -6.09 -6.57
CA LYS A 220 29.37 -6.11 -5.20
C LYS A 220 30.73 -6.83 -5.16
N SER A 221 31.84 -6.13 -5.29
CA SER A 221 33.12 -6.41 -4.60
C SER A 221 34.26 -5.55 -5.16
N ASP A 222 35.14 -5.10 -4.25
CA ASP A 222 36.39 -4.40 -4.56
C ASP A 222 37.35 -5.28 -5.39
N THR A 223 37.49 -5.00 -6.69
CA THR A 223 38.60 -5.51 -7.50
C THR A 223 38.90 -4.51 -8.62
N TYR A 224 40.15 -4.04 -8.68
CA TYR A 224 40.61 -3.06 -9.67
C TYR A 224 40.71 -3.70 -11.06
N LEU A 225 40.06 -3.10 -12.06
CA LEU A 225 40.24 -3.44 -13.48
C LEU A 225 41.64 -2.99 -13.92
N SER A 226 42.45 -3.93 -14.40
CA SER A 226 43.76 -3.66 -15.00
C SER A 226 43.76 -4.16 -16.45
N LYS A 227 44.11 -3.25 -17.37
CA LYS A 227 44.25 -3.39 -18.84
C LYS A 227 43.00 -3.22 -19.71
N PHE A 228 43.12 -2.25 -20.62
CA PHE A 228 42.30 -2.03 -21.82
C PHE A 228 43.25 -2.17 -23.02
N SER A 229 42.87 -2.88 -24.09
CA SER A 229 43.67 -2.97 -25.32
C SER A 229 42.77 -2.89 -26.56
N ILE A 230 43.08 -1.97 -27.47
CA ILE A 230 42.44 -1.84 -28.79
C ILE A 230 43.38 -2.47 -29.82
N THR A 231 42.86 -3.36 -30.68
CA THR A 231 43.62 -3.94 -31.81
C THR A 231 42.84 -3.69 -33.09
N SER A 232 43.37 -2.89 -34.01
CA SER A 232 42.83 -2.77 -35.37
C SER A 232 43.57 -3.73 -36.30
N THR A 233 42.85 -4.54 -37.06
CA THR A 233 43.44 -5.37 -38.11
C THR A 233 43.18 -4.70 -39.46
N ILE A 234 44.23 -4.20 -40.11
CA ILE A 234 44.13 -3.62 -41.46
C ILE A 234 44.17 -4.78 -42.46
N GLY A 235 43.07 -4.99 -43.19
CA GLY A 235 43.02 -5.94 -44.30
C GLY A 235 43.77 -5.40 -45.51
N GLU A 236 44.85 -6.07 -45.92
CA GLU A 236 45.57 -5.77 -47.16
C GLU A 236 44.74 -6.15 -48.39
N ASN A 237 44.69 -5.25 -49.39
CA ASN A 237 44.56 -5.70 -50.77
C ASN A 237 45.50 -4.88 -51.71
N THR A 238 46.61 -5.55 -52.04
CA THR A 238 47.45 -5.45 -53.26
C THR A 238 48.07 -4.10 -53.66
N SER A 239 49.32 -3.84 -53.27
CA SER A 239 50.50 -4.22 -54.08
C SER A 239 51.83 -3.70 -53.50
N THR A 240 52.74 -4.67 -53.26
CA THR A 240 54.21 -4.57 -53.20
C THR A 240 54.94 -3.84 -52.05
N LYS A 241 55.71 -4.69 -51.33
CA LYS A 241 56.98 -4.51 -50.60
C LYS A 241 56.95 -4.16 -49.10
N LYS A 242 57.13 -5.24 -48.32
CA LYS A 242 57.79 -5.38 -46.99
C LYS A 242 58.63 -4.18 -46.53
N GLU A 243 58.44 -3.76 -45.28
CA GLU A 243 59.41 -3.96 -44.19
C GLU A 243 58.80 -3.66 -42.80
N SER A 244 59.31 -4.38 -41.78
CA SER A 244 58.79 -4.52 -40.41
C SER A 244 58.87 -3.28 -39.51
N TYR A 245 57.95 -3.13 -38.56
CA TYR A 245 58.26 -2.52 -37.25
C TYR A 245 57.64 -3.26 -36.06
N ARG A 246 58.48 -3.47 -35.03
CA ARG A 246 58.21 -4.06 -33.72
C ARG A 246 57.45 -3.08 -32.81
N SER A 247 56.72 -3.66 -31.87
CA SER A 247 56.14 -3.04 -30.69
C SER A 247 57.17 -2.31 -29.82
N ASP A 248 56.78 -1.17 -29.24
CA ASP A 248 57.24 -0.79 -27.91
C ASP A 248 56.15 -0.07 -27.12
N THR A 249 56.27 -0.23 -25.80
CA THR A 249 55.24 -0.16 -24.76
C THR A 249 55.17 1.24 -24.13
N LEU A 250 53.97 1.78 -23.89
CA LEU A 250 53.80 2.98 -23.04
C LEU A 250 53.47 2.58 -21.60
N VAL A 251 54.32 3.07 -20.68
CA VAL A 251 54.21 2.94 -19.22
C VAL A 251 53.28 4.03 -18.68
N VAL A 252 52.30 3.67 -17.85
CA VAL A 252 51.55 4.62 -17.01
C VAL A 252 51.99 4.45 -15.55
N ALA A 253 52.58 5.50 -14.99
CA ALA A 253 52.82 5.64 -13.56
C ALA A 253 51.63 6.32 -12.88
N THR A 254 51.26 5.80 -11.71
CA THR A 254 50.11 6.17 -10.88
C THR A 254 50.35 7.42 -10.02
N GLY A 255 49.31 8.23 -9.82
CA GLY A 255 49.19 9.26 -8.78
C GLY A 255 47.71 9.59 -8.50
N CYS A 256 47.31 9.62 -7.23
CA CYS A 256 45.95 9.51 -6.70
C CYS A 256 44.99 10.71 -6.87
N GLU A 257 43.70 10.39 -6.66
CA GLU A 257 42.53 11.21 -6.24
C GLU A 257 41.75 12.04 -7.27
N SER A 258 40.61 11.49 -7.75
CA SER A 258 39.26 12.10 -7.66
C SER A 258 38.19 11.19 -8.32
N LYS A 259 36.93 11.44 -7.97
CA LYS A 259 35.75 10.59 -8.18
C LYS A 259 35.26 10.56 -9.65
N LYS A 260 34.72 9.40 -10.04
CA LYS A 260 33.66 9.14 -11.04
C LYS A 260 32.78 10.38 -11.25
N ASP A 261 32.62 10.95 -12.44
CA ASP A 261 31.93 10.46 -13.64
C ASP A 261 32.34 11.41 -14.81
N ASP A 262 32.20 10.98 -16.06
CA ASP A 262 32.53 11.70 -17.31
C ASP A 262 34.03 11.86 -17.66
N LEU A 263 34.56 10.87 -18.40
CA LEU A 263 35.75 11.04 -19.24
C LEU A 263 35.29 11.25 -20.69
N THR A 264 35.15 12.51 -21.10
CA THR A 264 34.85 12.87 -22.50
C THR A 264 36.17 13.06 -23.27
N ILE A 265 36.44 12.20 -24.25
CA ILE A 265 37.47 12.44 -25.27
C ILE A 265 36.75 12.95 -26.52
N VAL A 266 36.88 14.24 -26.82
CA VAL A 266 36.34 14.85 -28.05
C VAL A 266 37.38 14.71 -29.17
N LEU A 267 37.04 13.96 -30.23
CA LEU A 267 37.75 14.02 -31.51
C LEU A 267 36.97 14.96 -32.44
N ASN A 268 37.49 16.17 -32.62
CA ASN A 268 36.95 17.15 -33.58
C ASN A 268 37.11 16.65 -35.02
N GLN A 269 36.01 16.55 -35.78
CA GLN A 269 36.07 16.47 -37.23
C GLN A 269 36.32 17.88 -37.79
N MET A 270 37.53 18.12 -38.29
CA MET A 270 37.80 19.27 -39.16
C MET A 270 37.39 18.95 -40.60
N TYR A 271 36.60 19.86 -41.19
CA TYR A 271 36.55 19.99 -42.65
C TYR A 271 37.95 20.35 -43.15
N SER A 272 38.52 19.52 -44.02
CA SER A 272 39.73 19.88 -44.76
C SER A 272 39.34 20.65 -46.01
N ILE A 273 39.72 21.92 -46.06
CA ILE A 273 39.94 22.63 -47.31
C ILE A 273 41.42 22.45 -47.63
N THR A 274 41.70 21.74 -48.71
CA THR A 274 43.06 21.59 -49.25
C THR A 274 43.61 22.94 -49.68
N TYR A 275 44.75 23.34 -49.12
CA TYR A 275 45.71 24.20 -49.80
C TYR A 275 47.10 23.56 -49.66
N GLU A 276 47.65 23.14 -50.80
CA GLU A 276 49.04 22.70 -50.94
C GLU A 276 49.97 23.91 -50.87
N GLY A 277 51.11 23.76 -50.19
CA GLY A 277 52.31 24.51 -50.56
C GLY A 277 53.12 25.10 -49.43
N MET A 278 54.28 24.48 -49.20
CA MET A 278 55.56 25.08 -48.77
C MET A 278 55.82 25.33 -47.27
N GLU A 279 56.64 24.42 -46.76
CA GLU A 279 57.92 24.65 -46.07
C GLU A 279 58.01 25.62 -44.87
N SER A 280 58.37 24.99 -43.75
CA SER A 280 59.47 25.35 -42.85
C SER A 280 59.15 26.00 -41.49
N ALA A 281 59.63 25.26 -40.48
CA ALA A 281 60.25 25.70 -39.24
C ALA A 281 59.40 26.28 -38.09
N GLU A 282 59.31 25.44 -37.05
CA GLU A 282 59.52 25.75 -35.63
C GLU A 282 58.63 26.80 -34.95
N HIS A 283 57.75 26.34 -34.03
CA HIS A 283 57.83 26.73 -32.62
C HIS A 283 57.01 25.76 -31.75
N VAL A 284 57.70 25.15 -30.79
CA VAL A 284 57.18 24.24 -29.74
C VAL A 284 56.51 25.06 -28.64
N SER A 285 55.35 24.64 -28.09
CA SER A 285 55.15 24.53 -26.62
C SER A 285 53.90 23.76 -26.21
N TYR A 286 54.11 22.87 -25.23
CA TYR A 286 53.12 22.14 -24.43
C TYR A 286 52.09 23.07 -23.75
N TRP A 287 50.81 22.68 -23.75
CA TRP A 287 49.80 23.26 -22.87
C TRP A 287 49.55 22.31 -21.69
N LYS A 288 49.79 22.82 -20.48
CA LYS A 288 49.45 22.19 -19.21
C LYS A 288 48.40 23.05 -18.52
N GLU A 289 47.38 22.38 -17.98
CA GLU A 289 46.21 22.91 -17.29
C GLU A 289 46.56 23.99 -16.25
N ASN A 290 46.08 25.22 -16.50
CA ASN A 290 45.44 26.15 -15.55
C ASN A 290 45.53 27.61 -16.05
N VAL A 291 44.44 28.36 -15.82
CA VAL A 291 44.30 29.83 -15.80
C VAL A 291 44.08 30.56 -17.15
N ASP A 292 42.89 31.18 -17.28
CA ASP A 292 42.56 32.49 -17.90
C ASP A 292 43.45 33.10 -19.00
N LYS A 293 43.89 32.33 -20.01
CA LYS A 293 44.65 32.90 -21.14
C LYS A 293 43.78 33.07 -22.39
N PRO A 294 43.85 34.23 -23.07
CA PRO A 294 43.10 34.47 -24.30
C PRO A 294 43.58 33.62 -25.47
N GLU A 295 42.66 33.25 -26.36
CA GLU A 295 42.98 32.61 -27.64
C GLU A 295 43.44 33.66 -28.68
N PHE A 296 44.42 33.29 -29.51
CA PHE A 296 45.11 34.19 -30.44
C PHE A 296 44.38 34.26 -31.78
N TYR A 297 44.04 35.46 -32.25
CA TYR A 297 43.54 35.66 -33.62
C TYR A 297 44.43 36.65 -34.37
N SER A 298 44.99 36.20 -35.50
CA SER A 298 45.86 37.00 -36.36
C SER A 298 45.08 37.43 -37.60
N PRO A 299 44.81 38.73 -37.84
CA PRO A 299 43.93 39.19 -38.91
C PRO A 299 44.66 39.33 -40.26
N TYR A 300 45.54 38.40 -40.63
CA TYR A 300 46.28 38.55 -41.89
C TYR A 300 45.43 38.32 -43.16
N GLU A 301 44.21 37.76 -43.05
CA GLU A 301 43.36 37.51 -44.24
C GLU A 301 41.86 37.87 -44.10
N SER A 302 41.41 38.42 -42.96
CA SER A 302 39.97 38.77 -42.75
C SER A 302 39.77 40.18 -42.22
N THR A 303 38.90 40.97 -42.88
CA THR A 303 38.47 42.31 -42.43
C THR A 303 37.35 42.28 -41.39
N THR A 304 36.90 41.11 -40.97
CA THR A 304 35.78 40.92 -40.02
C THR A 304 36.18 39.94 -38.92
N LEU A 305 36.03 40.35 -37.65
CA LEU A 305 36.14 39.46 -36.50
C LEU A 305 34.91 38.51 -36.46
N PRO A 306 35.07 37.26 -35.98
CA PRO A 306 33.97 36.34 -35.74
C PRO A 306 32.84 36.99 -34.93
N THR A 307 31.59 36.74 -35.29
CA THR A 307 30.44 37.28 -34.55
C THR A 307 30.30 36.55 -33.22
N LYS A 308 29.53 37.13 -32.27
CA LYS A 308 29.23 36.46 -30.99
C LYS A 308 28.62 35.07 -31.21
N ASP A 309 27.84 34.89 -32.28
CA ASP A 309 27.19 33.62 -32.60
C ASP A 309 28.15 32.55 -33.14
N ASP A 310 29.30 32.96 -33.68
CA ASP A 310 30.39 32.09 -34.15
C ASP A 310 31.32 31.66 -32.99
N MET A 311 31.27 32.36 -31.86
CA MET A 311 32.13 32.14 -30.69
C MET A 311 31.37 31.46 -29.56
N LYS A 312 31.12 30.16 -29.71
CA LYS A 312 30.45 29.32 -28.69
C LYS A 312 31.42 28.30 -28.09
N ARG A 313 31.38 28.19 -26.75
CA ARG A 313 32.01 27.13 -25.97
C ARG A 313 31.00 26.57 -24.99
N ASP A 314 31.06 25.27 -24.73
CA ASP A 314 30.14 24.61 -23.78
C ASP A 314 30.49 24.91 -22.31
N ASP A 315 31.73 25.35 -22.05
CA ASP A 315 32.31 25.56 -20.72
C ASP A 315 32.63 27.03 -20.39
N ALA A 316 32.45 27.96 -21.33
CA ALA A 316 32.87 29.34 -21.14
C ALA A 316 32.09 30.36 -21.99
N ALA A 317 31.77 31.51 -21.39
CA ALA A 317 31.14 32.63 -22.07
C ALA A 317 32.18 33.53 -22.75
N PHE A 318 31.93 33.92 -23.99
CA PHE A 318 32.75 34.90 -24.68
C PHE A 318 32.52 36.31 -24.10
N ILE A 319 33.55 36.94 -23.53
CA ILE A 319 33.43 38.24 -22.84
C ILE A 319 34.02 39.43 -23.59
N GLY A 320 34.68 39.19 -24.72
CA GLY A 320 35.08 40.22 -25.67
C GLY A 320 36.51 40.05 -26.20
N TRP A 321 36.85 40.93 -27.14
CA TRP A 321 38.16 41.01 -27.76
C TRP A 321 39.04 42.05 -27.08
N TYR A 322 40.30 41.71 -26.86
CA TYR A 322 41.31 42.52 -26.18
C TYR A 322 42.56 42.67 -27.06
N THR A 323 43.31 43.75 -26.88
CA THR A 323 44.54 44.03 -27.66
C THR A 323 45.80 43.38 -27.10
N ASN A 324 45.73 42.84 -25.88
CA ASN A 324 46.88 42.26 -25.18
C ASN A 324 46.60 40.82 -24.71
N ALA A 325 47.65 40.00 -24.75
CA ALA A 325 47.63 38.56 -24.45
C ALA A 325 47.28 38.20 -23.00
N GLU A 326 47.28 39.18 -22.10
CA GLU A 326 46.97 38.98 -20.68
C GLU A 326 45.53 39.41 -20.35
N GLY A 327 44.74 39.84 -21.34
CA GLY A 327 43.43 40.45 -21.12
C GLY A 327 43.49 41.84 -20.46
N THR A 328 44.69 42.41 -20.32
CA THR A 328 44.96 43.74 -19.77
C THR A 328 45.21 44.74 -20.91
N GLY A 329 44.16 45.42 -21.38
CA GLY A 329 44.20 46.38 -22.48
C GLY A 329 42.82 46.96 -22.75
N ASP A 330 42.70 47.93 -23.67
CA ASP A 330 41.40 48.49 -24.04
C ASP A 330 40.46 47.38 -24.53
N LYS A 331 39.27 47.26 -23.92
CA LYS A 331 38.23 46.34 -24.35
C LYS A 331 37.59 46.90 -25.62
N ILE A 332 37.74 46.23 -26.75
CA ILE A 332 37.39 46.83 -28.04
C ILE A 332 35.92 46.60 -28.43
N LEU A 333 35.23 45.57 -27.92
CA LEU A 333 33.88 45.22 -28.42
C LEU A 333 32.88 44.77 -27.33
N LYS A 334 31.68 45.37 -27.37
CA LYS A 334 30.42 44.84 -26.79
C LYS A 334 29.33 44.60 -27.85
N THR A 335 29.51 45.12 -29.06
CA THR A 335 28.61 45.01 -30.23
C THR A 335 29.44 45.09 -31.53
N PRO A 336 29.05 44.40 -32.61
CA PRO A 336 29.89 44.29 -33.81
C PRO A 336 30.05 45.64 -34.52
N ILE A 337 31.30 46.05 -34.77
CA ILE A 337 31.65 47.08 -35.76
C ILE A 337 32.18 46.33 -36.98
N ASN A 338 31.51 46.48 -38.13
CA ASN A 338 31.80 45.77 -39.39
C ASN A 338 33.09 46.23 -40.10
N THR A 339 33.93 47.05 -39.49
CA THR A 339 35.17 47.56 -40.11
C THR A 339 36.20 47.92 -39.05
N ILE A 340 37.34 47.22 -39.09
CA ILE A 340 38.53 47.47 -38.26
C ILE A 340 39.54 48.21 -39.14
N SER A 341 40.26 49.21 -38.58
CA SER A 341 41.26 49.97 -39.34
C SER A 341 42.46 49.08 -39.74
N PRO A 342 43.03 49.21 -40.95
CA PRO A 342 44.12 48.34 -41.39
C PRO A 342 45.41 48.67 -40.64
N GLY A 343 45.84 47.76 -39.77
CA GLY A 343 47.13 47.78 -39.08
C GLY A 343 47.38 46.43 -38.37
N PRO A 344 48.64 46.05 -38.07
CA PRO A 344 48.96 44.77 -37.43
C PRO A 344 48.58 44.83 -35.94
N LEU A 345 47.29 44.64 -35.64
CA LEU A 345 46.76 44.52 -34.29
C LEU A 345 46.39 43.05 -34.06
N THR A 346 47.01 42.44 -33.06
CA THR A 346 46.60 41.11 -32.57
C THR A 346 45.41 41.27 -31.64
N TYR A 347 44.35 40.51 -31.87
CA TYR A 347 43.20 40.46 -30.98
C TYR A 347 43.15 39.13 -30.24
N TYR A 348 42.77 39.23 -28.97
CA TYR A 348 42.77 38.15 -27.99
C TYR A 348 41.33 37.93 -27.51
N ALA A 349 40.78 36.74 -27.77
CA ALA A 349 39.46 36.37 -27.31
C ALA A 349 39.51 36.01 -25.83
N LYS A 350 38.84 36.79 -24.97
CA LYS A 350 38.72 36.45 -23.55
C LYS A 350 37.46 35.62 -23.33
N TRP A 351 37.67 34.48 -22.70
CA TRP A 351 36.63 33.54 -22.32
C TRP A 351 36.48 33.52 -20.81
N LEU A 352 35.24 33.37 -20.37
CA LEU A 352 34.87 33.37 -18.97
C LEU A 352 34.32 32.00 -18.63
N LYS A 353 35.12 31.16 -17.97
CA LYS A 353 34.68 29.82 -17.55
C LYS A 353 33.34 29.90 -16.82
N ASN A 354 32.49 28.89 -16.98
CA ASN A 354 31.19 28.83 -16.33
C ASN A 354 31.25 28.54 -14.81
N GLU A 355 32.44 28.55 -14.21
CA GLU A 355 32.70 28.34 -12.78
C GLU A 355 33.12 29.64 -12.09
N ARG A 356 32.62 29.85 -10.87
CA ARG A 356 33.02 30.94 -9.96
C ARG A 356 33.25 30.44 -8.56
N TYR A 357 34.13 31.12 -7.82
CA TYR A 357 34.42 30.80 -6.43
C TYR A 357 34.15 32.01 -5.53
N VAL A 358 33.56 31.75 -4.36
CA VAL A 358 33.22 32.74 -3.34
C VAL A 358 33.77 32.31 -2.00
N SER A 359 34.39 33.23 -1.27
CA SER A 359 34.97 33.01 0.06
C SER A 359 34.95 34.30 0.87
N ALA A 360 34.81 34.23 2.19
CA ALA A 360 34.89 35.41 3.06
C ALA A 360 36.22 36.18 2.95
N ALA A 361 37.30 35.50 2.53
CA ALA A 361 38.61 36.11 2.30
C ALA A 361 38.81 36.63 0.86
N GLY A 362 37.80 36.51 0.00
CA GLY A 362 37.84 36.97 -1.39
C GLY A 362 37.79 38.49 -1.54
N ASP A 363 37.78 38.95 -2.80
CA ASP A 363 37.76 40.38 -3.16
C ASP A 363 36.86 40.65 -4.38
N ASP A 364 35.79 41.40 -4.16
CA ASP A 364 34.82 41.83 -5.19
C ASP A 364 35.37 42.96 -6.09
N ALA A 365 36.53 43.54 -5.78
CA ALA A 365 37.16 44.56 -6.61
C ALA A 365 37.94 43.97 -7.80
N THR A 366 38.22 42.66 -7.81
CA THR A 366 39.02 41.99 -8.84
C THR A 366 38.17 41.06 -9.72
N ASP A 367 38.36 41.11 -11.04
CA ASP A 367 37.54 40.38 -12.03
C ASP A 367 37.92 38.89 -12.19
N SER A 368 38.69 38.29 -11.27
CA SER A 368 39.21 36.93 -11.50
C SER A 368 38.25 35.81 -11.14
N GLY A 369 37.44 35.94 -10.07
CA GLY A 369 36.41 34.95 -9.68
C GLY A 369 36.88 33.48 -9.60
N SER A 370 38.20 33.26 -9.60
CA SER A 370 38.85 31.96 -9.73
C SER A 370 39.06 31.34 -8.35
N LYS A 371 39.45 30.07 -8.31
CA LYS A 371 39.69 29.38 -7.04
C LYS A 371 40.78 30.03 -6.19
N GLU A 372 41.83 30.55 -6.83
CA GLU A 372 42.96 31.23 -6.18
C GLU A 372 42.63 32.66 -5.76
N LYS A 373 41.66 33.29 -6.43
CA LYS A 373 41.21 34.66 -6.20
C LYS A 373 39.68 34.73 -6.24
N PRO A 374 39.02 34.15 -5.22
CA PRO A 374 37.56 34.10 -5.17
C PRO A 374 36.97 35.49 -4.95
N TYR A 375 35.70 35.66 -5.33
CA TYR A 375 34.91 36.82 -4.93
C TYR A 375 34.63 36.78 -3.42
N GLN A 376 34.39 37.94 -2.83
CA GLN A 376 34.03 38.08 -1.41
C GLN A 376 32.56 37.71 -1.17
N THR A 377 31.66 38.10 -2.09
CA THR A 377 30.22 37.95 -1.92
C THR A 377 29.57 37.10 -3.02
N LEU A 378 28.51 36.40 -2.65
CA LEU A 378 27.69 35.64 -3.59
C LEU A 378 26.87 36.58 -4.48
N ALA A 379 26.38 37.71 -3.97
CA ALA A 379 25.66 38.68 -4.79
C ALA A 379 26.54 39.24 -5.92
N TYR A 380 27.82 39.51 -5.65
CA TYR A 380 28.75 39.95 -6.70
C TYR A 380 28.94 38.86 -7.75
N ALA A 381 29.19 37.61 -7.34
CA ALA A 381 29.36 36.48 -8.25
C ALA A 381 28.15 36.29 -9.20
N LEU A 382 26.93 36.40 -8.66
CA LEU A 382 25.68 36.35 -9.45
C LEU A 382 25.57 37.51 -10.45
N GLY A 383 26.10 38.68 -10.09
CA GLY A 383 26.14 39.85 -10.98
C GLY A 383 27.06 39.69 -12.19
N GLN A 384 28.06 38.80 -12.10
CA GLN A 384 29.05 38.54 -13.15
C GLN A 384 28.65 37.43 -14.14
N LEU A 385 27.49 36.79 -13.98
CA LEU A 385 27.02 35.77 -14.91
C LEU A 385 26.69 36.41 -16.28
N ALA A 386 27.13 35.77 -17.35
CA ALA A 386 27.22 36.43 -18.65
C ALA A 386 27.02 35.48 -19.86
N ASP A 387 26.03 34.58 -19.86
CA ASP A 387 25.51 33.94 -21.09
C ASP A 387 24.25 33.12 -20.78
N GLY A 388 23.12 33.46 -21.39
CA GLY A 388 21.84 32.76 -21.25
C GLY A 388 21.84 31.31 -21.72
N ASN A 389 22.84 30.89 -22.51
CA ASN A 389 22.93 29.52 -23.01
C ASN A 389 23.70 28.59 -22.07
N LEU A 390 24.45 29.13 -21.11
CA LEU A 390 25.33 28.36 -20.23
C LEU A 390 24.70 28.10 -18.85
N GLY A 391 24.97 26.90 -18.32
CA GLY A 391 24.78 26.61 -16.90
C GLY A 391 26.00 27.09 -16.12
N TRP A 392 25.79 27.88 -15.08
CA TRP A 392 26.85 28.48 -14.27
C TRP A 392 26.93 27.80 -12.91
N THR A 393 28.14 27.50 -12.44
CA THR A 393 28.40 26.95 -11.12
C THR A 393 29.16 27.96 -10.25
N ILE A 394 28.67 28.23 -9.04
CA ILE A 394 29.30 29.09 -8.04
C ILE A 394 29.64 28.23 -6.82
N TYR A 395 30.93 28.03 -6.59
CA TYR A 395 31.48 27.30 -5.47
C TYR A 395 31.64 28.18 -4.23
N ILE A 396 31.05 27.79 -3.12
CA ILE A 396 31.22 28.44 -1.82
C ILE A 396 32.34 27.73 -1.06
N ILE A 397 33.35 28.49 -0.65
CA ILE A 397 34.49 28.02 0.15
C ILE A 397 34.36 28.61 1.56
N GLY A 398 34.14 27.74 2.54
CA GLY A 398 34.02 28.17 3.93
C GLY A 398 32.65 28.78 4.24
N GLU A 399 32.61 29.68 5.23
CA GLU A 399 31.38 30.36 5.64
C GLU A 399 31.36 31.79 5.11
N ILE A 400 30.28 32.18 4.44
CA ILE A 400 30.01 33.55 4.03
C ILE A 400 28.79 34.08 4.77
N THR A 401 28.81 35.37 5.18
CA THR A 401 27.69 36.01 5.88
C THR A 401 27.01 37.03 4.99
N GLU A 402 25.86 36.67 4.44
CA GLU A 402 25.16 37.44 3.42
C GLU A 402 23.68 37.06 3.36
N ASN A 403 22.84 38.04 3.02
CA ASN A 403 21.50 37.80 2.51
C ASN A 403 21.49 38.17 1.03
N VAL A 404 21.02 37.26 0.19
CA VAL A 404 21.16 37.35 -1.27
C VAL A 404 19.80 37.29 -1.94
N ILE A 405 19.58 38.16 -2.92
CA ILE A 405 18.41 38.12 -3.80
C ILE A 405 18.86 37.72 -5.20
N ILE A 406 18.41 36.56 -5.67
CA ILE A 406 18.72 36.03 -6.99
C ILE A 406 17.67 36.53 -7.98
N THR A 407 18.09 37.42 -8.88
CA THR A 407 17.24 38.09 -9.89
C THR A 407 17.77 37.90 -11.31
N THR A 408 18.78 37.04 -11.50
CA THR A 408 19.44 36.79 -12.78
C THR A 408 18.44 36.36 -13.82
N ASP A 409 18.31 37.09 -14.93
CA ASP A 409 17.40 36.74 -16.01
C ASP A 409 17.98 35.68 -16.96
N SER A 410 17.11 35.10 -17.79
CA SER A 410 17.44 34.05 -18.76
C SER A 410 18.41 34.47 -19.88
N SER A 411 18.71 35.77 -20.03
CA SER A 411 19.76 36.23 -20.95
C SER A 411 21.17 36.06 -20.38
N LYS A 412 21.29 35.81 -19.07
CA LYS A 412 22.57 35.70 -18.35
C LYS A 412 22.93 34.29 -17.92
N ALA A 413 21.96 33.40 -17.75
CA ALA A 413 22.20 32.00 -17.39
C ALA A 413 21.04 31.10 -17.85
N LYS A 414 21.37 29.89 -18.30
CA LYS A 414 20.42 28.80 -18.53
C LYS A 414 20.01 28.12 -17.21
N GLN A 415 20.94 28.09 -16.25
CA GLN A 415 20.81 27.49 -14.93
C GLN A 415 21.89 28.05 -14.02
N ILE A 416 21.62 28.14 -12.71
CA ILE A 416 22.57 28.53 -11.67
C ILE A 416 22.72 27.39 -10.69
N ILE A 417 23.95 26.94 -10.44
CA ILE A 417 24.30 25.94 -9.43
C ILE A 417 25.13 26.65 -8.37
N ILE A 418 24.72 26.57 -7.11
CA ILE A 418 25.48 27.03 -5.94
C ILE A 418 25.89 25.79 -5.17
N GLU A 419 27.19 25.51 -5.14
CA GLU A 419 27.72 24.26 -4.60
C GLU A 419 28.78 24.52 -3.53
N GLY A 420 28.80 23.73 -2.45
CA GLY A 420 29.91 23.75 -1.51
C GLY A 420 31.17 23.15 -2.10
N GLU A 421 32.30 23.86 -2.02
CA GLU A 421 33.57 23.41 -2.60
C GLU A 421 34.10 22.14 -1.93
N THR A 422 34.60 21.22 -2.76
CA THR A 422 35.18 19.95 -2.32
C THR A 422 36.48 20.17 -1.52
N GLY A 423 36.58 19.61 -0.32
CA GLY A 423 37.76 19.73 0.55
C GLY A 423 37.64 20.81 1.64
N SER A 424 36.59 21.62 1.62
CA SER A 424 36.18 22.46 2.75
C SER A 424 35.23 21.67 3.67
N SER A 425 35.47 21.73 4.98
CA SER A 425 34.63 21.04 5.98
C SER A 425 33.38 21.83 6.37
N THR A 426 33.28 23.10 5.98
CA THR A 426 32.19 24.01 6.38
C THR A 426 31.83 24.94 5.25
N ASN A 427 30.98 24.52 4.30
CA ASN A 427 30.46 25.40 3.26
C ASN A 427 29.09 25.92 3.69
N SER A 428 29.00 27.20 4.09
CA SER A 428 27.77 27.78 4.61
C SER A 428 27.49 29.18 4.07
N ILE A 429 26.22 29.47 3.86
CA ILE A 429 25.68 30.82 3.67
C ILE A 429 24.91 31.17 4.94
N ILE A 430 25.35 32.22 5.62
CA ILE A 430 24.84 32.65 6.93
C ILE A 430 24.09 33.96 6.75
N GLY A 431 22.83 34.01 7.18
CA GLY A 431 22.03 35.23 7.10
C GLY A 431 22.58 36.36 7.98
N LYS A 432 22.40 37.60 7.52
CA LYS A 432 22.71 38.79 8.35
C LYS A 432 21.59 39.00 9.38
N ALA A 433 21.92 39.69 10.48
CA ALA A 433 20.97 40.04 11.53
C ALA A 433 20.07 41.25 11.16
N ASP A 434 19.57 41.29 9.92
CA ASP A 434 18.84 42.43 9.32
C ASP A 434 17.36 42.13 9.05
N GLY A 435 16.85 40.99 9.52
CA GLY A 435 15.44 40.60 9.38
C GLY A 435 15.06 39.93 8.06
N ASN A 436 16.00 39.60 7.18
CA ASN A 436 15.71 39.03 5.87
C ASN A 436 15.96 37.51 5.78
N SER A 437 15.46 36.91 4.69
CA SER A 437 15.81 35.55 4.30
C SER A 437 17.29 35.46 3.89
N VAL A 438 17.94 34.33 4.14
CA VAL A 438 19.33 34.11 3.66
C VAL A 438 19.38 34.15 2.13
N LEU A 439 18.46 33.44 1.47
CA LEU A 439 18.35 33.40 0.01
C LEU A 439 16.91 33.73 -0.41
N THR A 440 16.74 34.79 -1.19
CA THR A 440 15.48 35.08 -1.89
C THR A 440 15.66 34.77 -3.37
N VAL A 441 14.82 33.90 -3.92
CA VAL A 441 14.84 33.53 -5.34
C VAL A 441 13.66 34.19 -6.05
N SER A 442 13.96 35.06 -7.01
CA SER A 442 13.00 35.84 -7.81
C SER A 442 13.40 35.82 -9.29
N THR A 443 13.68 34.63 -9.81
CA THR A 443 14.04 34.40 -11.22
C THR A 443 13.37 33.14 -11.77
N ASP A 444 13.11 33.13 -13.07
CA ASP A 444 12.69 31.97 -13.88
C ASP A 444 13.87 31.06 -14.29
N VAL A 445 15.11 31.52 -14.08
CA VAL A 445 16.30 30.69 -14.26
C VAL A 445 16.35 29.63 -13.16
N PRO A 446 16.41 28.32 -13.50
CA PRO A 446 16.50 27.26 -12.50
C PRO A 446 17.72 27.42 -11.58
N VAL A 447 17.49 27.35 -10.27
CA VAL A 447 18.54 27.43 -9.25
C VAL A 447 18.72 26.09 -8.56
N ILE A 448 19.94 25.59 -8.47
CA ILE A 448 20.30 24.36 -7.78
C ILE A 448 21.27 24.67 -6.64
N LEU A 449 21.01 24.13 -5.45
CA LEU A 449 21.84 24.23 -4.27
C LEU A 449 22.32 22.83 -3.87
N ARG A 450 23.63 22.61 -3.70
CA ARG A 450 24.20 21.28 -3.34
C ARG A 450 25.33 21.39 -2.34
N LYS A 451 25.47 20.41 -1.43
CA LYS A 451 26.57 20.35 -0.43
C LYS A 451 26.77 21.66 0.35
N ILE A 452 25.69 22.39 0.60
CA ILE A 452 25.73 23.72 1.21
C ILE A 452 24.83 23.78 2.44
N THR A 453 25.28 24.51 3.46
CA THR A 453 24.46 24.82 4.63
C THR A 453 23.89 26.23 4.54
N VAL A 454 22.57 26.39 4.68
CA VAL A 454 21.88 27.69 4.77
C VAL A 454 21.36 27.88 6.19
N LYS A 455 21.89 28.89 6.91
CA LYS A 455 21.59 29.07 8.34
C LYS A 455 21.53 30.52 8.80
N GLY A 456 20.95 30.76 9.98
CA GLY A 456 20.97 32.05 10.66
C GLY A 456 20.06 33.12 10.07
N GLY A 457 19.22 32.77 9.08
CA GLY A 457 18.20 33.66 8.54
C GLY A 457 17.15 34.01 9.57
N LYS A 458 16.68 35.27 9.53
CA LYS A 458 15.70 35.81 10.49
C LYS A 458 14.59 36.52 9.73
N GLY A 459 13.72 35.78 9.06
CA GLY A 459 12.59 36.34 8.32
C GLY A 459 11.58 37.04 9.23
N THR A 460 11.76 38.34 9.44
CA THR A 460 10.86 39.16 10.26
C THR A 460 10.41 40.36 9.45
N ASP A 461 9.13 40.68 9.50
CA ASP A 461 8.59 41.88 8.84
C ASP A 461 9.06 43.15 9.57
N LEU A 462 10.33 43.54 9.40
CA LEU A 462 10.92 44.72 10.06
C LEU A 462 10.41 46.04 9.47
N ALA A 463 9.70 46.02 8.34
CA ALA A 463 9.31 47.23 7.60
C ALA A 463 7.82 47.31 7.23
N GLY A 464 6.99 46.32 7.58
CA GLY A 464 5.57 46.27 7.15
C GLY A 464 5.41 46.00 5.65
N THR A 465 6.45 45.44 5.00
CA THR A 465 6.56 45.33 3.53
C THR A 465 6.21 43.96 2.97
N GLY A 466 5.98 42.95 3.83
CA GLY A 466 5.47 41.64 3.42
C GLY A 466 6.18 40.45 4.04
N LEU A 467 5.50 39.31 3.97
CA LEU A 467 5.89 38.03 4.55
C LEU A 467 7.17 37.49 3.88
N VAL A 468 8.18 37.11 4.69
CA VAL A 468 9.47 36.56 4.23
C VAL A 468 9.81 35.25 4.96
N GLY A 469 10.51 34.34 4.28
CA GLY A 469 11.03 33.09 4.86
C GLY A 469 12.31 33.31 5.68
N GLY A 470 12.77 32.30 6.42
CA GLY A 470 14.01 32.39 7.19
C GLY A 470 15.24 32.01 6.36
N GLY A 471 15.37 30.73 5.98
CA GLY A 471 16.47 30.26 5.13
C GLY A 471 16.27 30.68 3.67
N LEU A 472 15.24 30.13 3.03
CA LEU A 472 14.91 30.39 1.62
C LEU A 472 13.55 31.08 1.47
N TYR A 473 13.42 31.95 0.49
CA TYR A 473 12.15 32.55 0.10
C TYR A 473 12.00 32.57 -1.42
N LEU A 474 11.03 31.80 -1.93
CA LEU A 474 10.70 31.79 -3.36
C LEU A 474 9.56 32.79 -3.58
N ASN A 475 9.89 33.92 -4.21
CA ASN A 475 8.96 35.03 -4.41
C ASN A 475 9.15 35.60 -5.81
N ALA A 476 8.10 35.62 -6.60
CA ALA A 476 8.13 36.22 -7.91
C ALA A 476 7.66 37.67 -7.87
N THR A 477 8.44 38.55 -8.48
CA THR A 477 7.95 39.86 -8.93
C THR A 477 7.37 39.79 -10.35
N ASN A 478 7.87 38.90 -11.22
CA ASN A 478 7.56 38.90 -12.67
C ASN A 478 7.22 37.53 -13.32
N SER A 479 7.48 36.37 -12.69
CA SER A 479 7.23 35.04 -13.28
C SER A 479 6.85 34.01 -12.23
N ILE A 480 5.77 33.25 -12.45
CA ILE A 480 5.35 32.16 -11.55
C ILE A 480 6.19 30.88 -11.69
N ASP A 481 7.01 30.79 -12.74
CA ASP A 481 7.81 29.61 -13.10
C ASP A 481 9.18 29.59 -12.40
N ILE A 482 9.19 29.83 -11.09
CA ILE A 482 10.41 29.68 -10.28
C ILE A 482 10.65 28.19 -10.02
N SER A 483 11.88 27.71 -10.23
CA SER A 483 12.28 26.34 -9.92
C SER A 483 13.57 26.34 -9.10
N VAL A 484 13.51 25.80 -7.89
CA VAL A 484 14.68 25.63 -7.02
C VAL A 484 14.84 24.16 -6.66
N THR A 485 16.04 23.61 -6.81
CA THR A 485 16.39 22.26 -6.34
C THR A 485 17.42 22.34 -5.23
N LEU A 486 17.08 21.84 -4.04
CA LEU A 486 18.04 21.54 -2.99
C LEU A 486 18.46 20.08 -3.15
N GLY A 487 19.65 19.88 -3.70
CA GLY A 487 20.24 18.57 -3.95
C GLY A 487 21.06 18.06 -2.78
N ALA A 488 21.60 16.85 -2.97
CA ALA A 488 22.18 16.04 -1.90
C ALA A 488 23.23 16.77 -1.04
N ASP A 489 23.26 16.40 0.24
CA ASP A 489 24.15 16.93 1.27
C ASP A 489 23.93 18.41 1.61
N SER A 490 22.81 19.00 1.16
CA SER A 490 22.41 20.35 1.57
C SER A 490 21.66 20.33 2.90
N VAL A 491 21.88 21.36 3.73
CA VAL A 491 21.25 21.47 5.05
C VAL A 491 20.70 22.88 5.25
N VAL A 492 19.41 23.00 5.54
CA VAL A 492 18.75 24.25 5.91
C VAL A 492 18.44 24.20 7.41
N LYS A 493 19.15 24.99 8.21
CA LYS A 493 19.07 24.87 9.66
C LYS A 493 19.17 26.16 10.45
N ASP A 494 18.65 26.12 11.67
CA ASP A 494 18.78 27.21 12.65
C ASP A 494 18.28 28.56 12.10
N ASN A 495 17.24 28.52 11.26
CA ASN A 495 16.60 29.70 10.71
C ASN A 495 15.29 29.99 11.44
N THR A 496 14.93 31.27 11.56
CA THR A 496 13.70 31.70 12.22
C THR A 496 12.91 32.62 11.30
N ALA A 497 11.58 32.46 11.23
CA ALA A 497 10.72 33.37 10.49
C ALA A 497 9.29 33.44 11.03
N GLN A 498 8.45 34.33 10.52
CA GLN A 498 7.01 34.22 10.74
C GLN A 498 6.42 33.00 10.02
N PHE A 499 6.76 32.83 8.74
CA PHE A 499 6.34 31.72 7.88
C PHE A 499 7.56 31.05 7.29
N GLY A 500 7.64 29.73 7.31
CA GLY A 500 8.72 29.03 6.60
C GLY A 500 10.10 29.30 7.19
N GLY A 501 10.32 28.88 8.44
CA GLY A 501 11.59 29.08 9.14
C GLY A 501 12.77 28.62 8.29
N GLY A 502 12.73 27.39 7.78
CA GLY A 502 13.69 26.91 6.80
C GLY A 502 13.43 27.47 5.40
N ALA A 503 12.22 27.30 4.84
CA ALA A 503 11.85 27.92 3.57
C ALA A 503 10.38 28.34 3.50
N TYR A 504 10.14 29.48 2.85
CA TYR A 504 8.82 29.93 2.43
C TYR A 504 8.69 29.85 0.91
N VAL A 505 7.84 28.96 0.42
CA VAL A 505 7.50 28.80 -1.00
C VAL A 505 6.19 29.51 -1.28
N LYS A 506 6.28 30.78 -1.69
CA LYS A 506 5.09 31.57 -2.04
C LYS A 506 4.61 31.23 -3.44
N VAL A 507 5.53 31.05 -4.38
CA VAL A 507 5.27 30.72 -5.79
C VAL A 507 6.36 29.78 -6.32
N GLY A 508 6.07 29.11 -7.44
CA GLY A 508 7.01 28.20 -8.08
C GLY A 508 7.12 26.86 -7.37
N THR A 509 8.13 26.08 -7.76
CA THR A 509 8.38 24.74 -7.25
C THR A 509 9.73 24.66 -6.53
N LEU A 510 9.71 24.07 -5.33
CA LEU A 510 10.90 23.65 -4.60
C LEU A 510 11.01 22.11 -4.63
N TYR A 511 12.12 21.61 -5.18
CA TYR A 511 12.49 20.20 -5.21
C TYR A 511 13.51 19.90 -4.12
N LEU A 512 13.25 18.88 -3.31
CA LEU A 512 14.16 18.39 -2.28
C LEU A 512 14.67 16.98 -2.61
N GLU A 513 15.97 16.88 -2.80
CA GLU A 513 16.69 15.66 -3.12
C GLU A 513 17.86 15.50 -2.13
N GLY A 514 17.74 14.59 -1.16
CA GLY A 514 18.80 14.32 -0.18
C GLY A 514 19.13 15.50 0.73
N THR A 515 18.16 16.36 1.01
CA THR A 515 18.33 17.59 1.80
C THR A 515 17.77 17.45 3.22
N SER A 516 18.38 18.14 4.19
CA SER A 516 17.89 18.18 5.58
C SER A 516 17.42 19.58 6.00
N PHE A 517 16.16 19.71 6.42
CA PHE A 517 15.61 20.88 7.13
C PHE A 517 15.58 20.59 8.63
N THR A 518 16.40 21.27 9.43
CA THR A 518 16.55 20.94 10.85
C THR A 518 16.69 22.13 11.79
N GLY A 519 16.07 22.07 12.97
CA GLY A 519 16.26 23.11 13.99
C GLY A 519 15.72 24.49 13.60
N ASN A 520 14.81 24.56 12.63
CA ASN A 520 14.20 25.82 12.21
C ASN A 520 12.98 26.14 13.08
N SER A 521 12.65 27.42 13.21
CA SER A 521 11.52 27.89 14.03
C SER A 521 10.64 28.88 13.26
N SER A 522 9.31 28.80 13.46
CA SER A 522 8.39 29.80 12.90
C SER A 522 7.05 29.92 13.63
N THR A 523 6.14 30.76 13.13
CA THR A 523 4.72 30.70 13.52
C THR A 523 4.04 29.53 12.82
N ASP A 524 4.14 29.44 11.49
CA ASP A 524 3.60 28.32 10.71
C ASP A 524 4.65 27.78 9.72
N GLY A 525 4.77 26.45 9.64
CA GLY A 525 5.68 25.79 8.71
C GLY A 525 7.16 25.97 9.08
N ALA A 526 7.61 25.49 10.24
CA ALA A 526 8.94 25.84 10.71
C ALA A 526 10.08 25.28 9.85
N GLY A 527 9.95 24.06 9.33
CA GLY A 527 10.81 23.60 8.24
C GLY A 527 10.44 24.31 6.93
N LEU A 528 9.19 24.13 6.49
CA LEU A 528 8.69 24.58 5.19
C LEU A 528 7.29 25.17 5.31
N PHE A 529 7.05 26.30 4.64
CA PHE A 529 5.71 26.84 4.42
C PHE A 529 5.42 26.93 2.93
N VAL A 530 4.31 26.33 2.49
CA VAL A 530 3.84 26.34 1.09
C VAL A 530 2.55 27.15 1.01
N ALA A 531 2.59 28.30 0.35
CA ALA A 531 1.39 29.10 0.08
C ALA A 531 0.54 28.49 -1.03
N ASP A 532 -0.67 29.01 -1.24
CA ASP A 532 -1.66 28.55 -2.23
C ASP A 532 -1.10 28.31 -3.64
N THR A 533 -0.18 29.17 -4.08
CA THR A 533 0.47 29.08 -5.41
C THR A 533 1.83 28.38 -5.38
N GLY A 534 2.30 27.97 -4.21
CA GLY A 534 3.54 27.24 -4.02
C GLY A 534 3.38 25.74 -4.28
N ASN A 535 4.49 25.12 -4.68
CA ASN A 535 4.57 23.69 -4.90
C ASN A 535 5.86 23.14 -4.27
N VAL A 536 5.75 22.07 -3.51
CA VAL A 536 6.90 21.38 -2.92
C VAL A 536 6.86 19.90 -3.28
N ILE A 537 7.98 19.41 -3.80
CA ILE A 537 8.21 18.01 -4.12
C ILE A 537 9.42 17.52 -3.32
N ILE A 538 9.22 16.49 -2.50
CA ILE A 538 10.27 15.90 -1.66
C ILE A 538 10.47 14.45 -2.10
N ASP A 539 11.59 14.19 -2.76
CA ASP A 539 11.93 12.84 -3.25
C ASP A 539 12.87 12.11 -2.29
N SER A 540 13.69 12.84 -1.54
CA SER A 540 14.52 12.27 -0.48
C SER A 540 15.01 13.33 0.50
N GLY A 541 15.40 12.91 1.70
CA GLY A 541 15.92 13.80 2.74
C GLY A 541 15.09 13.77 4.02
N SER A 542 15.24 14.80 4.84
CA SER A 542 14.58 14.89 6.14
C SER A 542 14.09 16.28 6.54
N VAL A 543 12.93 16.35 7.18
CA VAL A 543 12.43 17.55 7.88
C VAL A 543 12.31 17.19 9.36
N LYS A 544 13.25 17.66 10.19
CA LYS A 544 13.35 17.19 11.57
C LYS A 544 13.61 18.26 12.63
N SER A 545 13.14 18.04 13.85
CA SER A 545 13.42 18.94 14.99
C SER A 545 13.08 20.41 14.73
N ASN A 546 12.03 20.68 13.94
CA ASN A 546 11.56 22.02 13.66
C ASN A 546 10.37 22.37 14.57
N ILE A 547 10.26 23.63 14.98
CA ILE A 547 9.29 24.08 15.99
C ILE A 547 8.47 25.24 15.45
N ALA A 548 7.18 25.00 15.21
CA ALA A 548 6.20 26.03 14.89
C ALA A 548 5.37 26.39 16.14
N SER A 549 5.06 27.66 16.37
CA SER A 549 4.17 28.04 17.49
C SER A 549 2.69 27.83 17.18
N ASN A 550 2.32 27.64 15.90
CA ASN A 550 0.94 27.44 15.45
C ASN A 550 0.83 26.12 14.64
N ASN A 551 0.96 26.11 13.31
CA ASN A 551 0.70 24.89 12.53
C ASN A 551 1.91 24.40 11.73
N GLY A 552 1.99 23.08 11.54
CA GLY A 552 2.97 22.47 10.63
C GLY A 552 4.39 22.60 11.18
N GLY A 553 4.73 21.81 12.20
CA GLY A 553 6.04 21.89 12.85
C GLY A 553 7.15 21.63 11.84
N GLY A 554 7.00 20.60 11.01
CA GLY A 554 7.83 20.39 9.84
C GLY A 554 7.37 21.24 8.65
N ILE A 555 6.14 21.00 8.19
CA ILE A 555 5.61 21.52 6.93
C ILE A 555 4.21 22.08 7.15
N TYR A 556 3.97 23.30 6.68
CA TYR A 556 2.63 23.85 6.48
C TYR A 556 2.33 23.92 4.98
N ASN A 557 1.20 23.36 4.54
CA ASN A 557 0.80 23.30 3.14
C ASN A 557 -0.61 23.87 2.89
N ALA A 558 -0.66 25.06 2.27
CA ALA A 558 -1.86 25.63 1.67
C ALA A 558 -1.89 25.49 0.13
N GLY A 559 -0.75 25.18 -0.49
CA GLY A 559 -0.62 24.96 -1.94
C GLY A 559 -0.67 23.48 -2.31
N LYS A 560 0.46 23.00 -2.86
CA LYS A 560 0.66 21.62 -3.30
C LYS A 560 1.86 21.00 -2.60
N LEU A 561 1.64 19.85 -1.96
CA LEU A 561 2.69 19.05 -1.35
C LEU A 561 2.67 17.62 -1.91
N LYS A 562 3.82 17.19 -2.41
CA LYS A 562 4.07 15.81 -2.85
C LYS A 562 5.33 15.28 -2.18
N ILE A 563 5.19 14.16 -1.48
CA ILE A 563 6.32 13.39 -0.93
C ILE A 563 6.38 12.06 -1.65
N THR A 564 7.50 11.80 -2.33
CA THR A 564 7.69 10.71 -3.29
C THR A 564 9.00 9.95 -3.06
N GLY A 565 9.25 9.55 -1.82
CA GLY A 565 10.38 8.67 -1.50
C GLY A 565 10.36 7.35 -2.27
N SER A 566 11.22 6.43 -1.87
CA SER A 566 11.25 5.08 -2.45
C SER A 566 11.37 4.02 -1.37
N GLN A 567 11.15 2.75 -1.71
CA GLN A 567 11.31 1.62 -0.78
C GLN A 567 12.71 1.58 -0.13
N ASP A 568 13.75 2.01 -0.84
CA ASP A 568 15.13 2.03 -0.33
C ASP A 568 15.52 3.36 0.34
N ASN A 569 14.69 4.39 0.21
CA ASN A 569 15.00 5.74 0.68
C ASN A 569 13.73 6.50 1.04
N TYR A 570 13.24 6.27 2.25
CA TYR A 570 12.07 6.95 2.79
C TYR A 570 12.42 8.41 3.14
N VAL A 571 11.52 9.33 2.82
CA VAL A 571 11.59 10.71 3.32
C VAL A 571 11.29 10.69 4.82
N THR A 572 12.13 11.32 5.64
CA THR A 572 11.96 11.32 7.10
C THR A 572 11.38 12.63 7.61
N LEU A 573 10.28 12.58 8.35
CA LEU A 573 9.70 13.71 9.06
C LEU A 573 9.69 13.39 10.55
N SER A 574 10.60 13.96 11.34
CA SER A 574 10.73 13.55 12.74
C SER A 574 10.93 14.66 13.76
N ASP A 575 10.46 14.41 14.99
CA ASP A 575 10.73 15.28 16.14
C ASP A 575 10.28 16.74 15.94
N ASN A 576 9.33 16.98 15.04
CA ASN A 576 8.80 18.31 14.80
C ASN A 576 7.64 18.60 15.76
N THR A 577 7.50 19.86 16.16
CA THR A 577 6.51 20.29 17.16
C THR A 577 5.71 21.47 16.64
N ALA A 578 4.38 21.41 16.82
CA ALA A 578 3.44 22.50 16.55
C ALA A 578 2.24 22.47 17.50
N LEU A 579 1.31 23.42 17.37
CA LEU A 579 -0.02 23.33 17.98
C LEU A 579 -0.88 22.30 17.25
N ALA A 580 -0.88 22.28 15.91
CA ALA A 580 -1.51 21.24 15.09
C ALA A 580 -0.62 20.82 13.90
N GLY A 581 -0.73 19.55 13.48
CA GLY A 581 0.11 18.99 12.42
C GLY A 581 1.58 18.99 12.81
N GLY A 582 1.96 18.17 13.79
CA GLY A 582 3.33 18.18 14.36
C GLY A 582 4.40 18.05 13.27
N ALA A 583 4.27 17.06 12.37
CA ALA A 583 5.07 17.01 11.15
C ALA A 583 4.46 17.86 10.04
N VAL A 584 3.20 17.61 9.68
CA VAL A 584 2.56 18.25 8.54
C VAL A 584 1.18 18.76 8.89
N TYR A 585 0.92 20.02 8.55
CA TYR A 585 -0.41 20.60 8.47
C TYR A 585 -0.74 20.91 7.01
N SER A 586 -1.84 20.37 6.49
CA SER A 586 -2.23 20.56 5.10
C SER A 586 -3.71 20.90 4.95
N ASN A 587 -4.00 22.08 4.42
CA ASN A 587 -5.32 22.50 3.93
C ASN A 587 -5.31 22.80 2.42
N GLY A 588 -4.21 22.49 1.74
CA GLY A 588 -4.00 22.79 0.33
C GLY A 588 -4.77 21.91 -0.65
N THR A 589 -4.57 22.23 -1.94
CA THR A 589 -5.28 21.60 -3.08
C THR A 589 -4.75 20.22 -3.47
N LEU A 590 -3.49 19.93 -3.12
CA LEU A 590 -2.88 18.61 -3.31
C LEU A 590 -2.12 18.21 -2.04
N PHE A 591 -2.46 17.03 -1.52
CA PHE A 591 -1.74 16.39 -0.43
C PHE A 591 -1.51 14.91 -0.75
N ASN A 592 -0.28 14.58 -1.16
CA ASN A 592 0.14 13.22 -1.45
C ASN A 592 1.42 12.89 -0.69
N VAL A 593 1.33 11.94 0.23
CA VAL A 593 2.46 11.43 1.01
C VAL A 593 2.68 9.97 0.65
N SER A 594 3.86 9.67 0.11
CA SER A 594 4.27 8.30 -0.21
C SER A 594 5.72 8.04 0.21
N TYR A 595 5.98 6.83 0.70
CA TYR A 595 7.33 6.42 1.13
C TYR A 595 7.95 7.39 2.14
N ALA A 596 7.16 7.74 3.17
CA ALA A 596 7.59 8.62 4.24
C ALA A 596 7.64 7.87 5.59
N THR A 597 8.67 8.13 6.38
CA THR A 597 8.71 7.79 7.81
C THR A 597 8.41 9.04 8.61
N VAL A 598 7.24 9.08 9.24
CA VAL A 598 6.78 10.20 10.07
C VAL A 598 6.82 9.77 11.54
N ASN A 599 7.80 10.23 12.31
CA ASN A 599 8.03 9.71 13.66
C ASN A 599 8.31 10.76 14.74
N GLY A 600 7.84 10.52 15.98
CA GLY A 600 8.22 11.35 17.12
C GLY A 600 7.71 12.80 17.07
N ASN A 601 6.73 13.11 16.23
CA ASN A 601 6.21 14.47 16.08
C ASN A 601 5.09 14.76 17.11
N SER A 602 4.93 16.03 17.47
CA SER A 602 4.03 16.44 18.54
C SER A 602 3.14 17.63 18.15
N ALA A 603 1.82 17.45 18.35
CA ALA A 603 0.82 18.52 18.33
C ALA A 603 0.40 18.82 19.78
N THR A 604 0.93 19.91 20.35
CA THR A 604 0.91 20.16 21.81
C THR A 604 -0.41 20.62 22.40
N ASN A 605 -1.35 21.10 21.57
CA ASN A 605 -2.68 21.56 22.00
C ASN A 605 -3.67 21.50 20.81
N GLY A 606 -3.56 20.46 20.00
CA GLY A 606 -4.31 20.36 18.77
C GLY A 606 -4.27 18.96 18.17
N LYS A 607 -4.61 18.90 16.87
CA LYS A 607 -4.92 17.66 16.16
C LYS A 607 -3.80 17.27 15.20
N GLY A 608 -3.73 15.98 14.87
CA GLY A 608 -2.77 15.45 13.91
C GLY A 608 -1.35 15.52 14.46
N GLY A 609 -1.00 14.65 15.41
CA GLY A 609 0.32 14.62 16.03
C GLY A 609 1.43 14.44 14.99
N ALA A 610 1.17 13.60 13.99
CA ALA A 610 1.98 13.53 12.78
C ALA A 610 1.39 14.45 11.69
N ILE A 611 0.19 14.13 11.21
CA ILE A 611 -0.41 14.74 10.02
C ILE A 611 -1.80 15.28 10.35
N TYR A 612 -2.02 16.55 10.06
CA TYR A 612 -3.34 17.15 9.95
C TYR A 612 -3.63 17.43 8.47
N ALA A 613 -4.71 16.86 7.92
CA ALA A 613 -5.09 17.02 6.52
C ALA A 613 -6.59 17.35 6.35
N SER A 614 -6.89 18.53 5.81
CA SER A 614 -8.26 19.02 5.59
C SER A 614 -8.54 19.41 4.13
N GLY A 615 -7.58 19.22 3.22
CA GLY A 615 -7.79 19.39 1.77
C GLY A 615 -8.86 18.42 1.23
N SER A 616 -9.47 18.71 0.07
CA SER A 616 -10.60 17.93 -0.46
C SER A 616 -10.27 16.45 -0.70
N THR A 617 -9.04 16.16 -1.10
CA THR A 617 -8.55 14.80 -1.37
C THR A 617 -7.18 14.62 -0.74
N ASN A 618 -7.06 13.64 0.16
CA ASN A 618 -5.83 13.36 0.89
C ASN A 618 -5.40 11.92 0.64
N THR A 619 -4.12 11.72 0.29
CA THR A 619 -3.57 10.39 -0.01
C THR A 619 -2.30 10.15 0.77
N ILE A 620 -2.27 9.06 1.55
CA ILE A 620 -1.11 8.62 2.34
C ILE A 620 -0.86 7.15 2.01
N THR A 621 0.29 6.82 1.43
CA THR A 621 0.57 5.46 0.98
C THR A 621 1.98 4.99 1.27
N ASN A 622 2.20 3.67 1.38
CA ASN A 622 3.54 3.07 1.47
C ASN A 622 4.42 3.74 2.53
N SER A 623 3.85 4.10 3.68
CA SER A 623 4.50 4.96 4.67
C SER A 623 4.51 4.32 6.05
N VAL A 624 5.34 4.86 6.94
CA VAL A 624 5.41 4.46 8.36
C VAL A 624 5.14 5.68 9.21
N ILE A 625 4.07 5.67 10.00
CA ILE A 625 3.64 6.77 10.87
C ILE A 625 3.65 6.26 12.30
N LYS A 626 4.65 6.68 13.09
CA LYS A 626 4.87 6.07 14.41
C LYS A 626 5.28 7.00 15.53
N ASN A 627 4.88 6.66 16.75
CA ASN A 627 5.30 7.38 17.96
C ASN A 627 5.02 8.89 17.91
N ASN A 628 3.92 9.30 17.25
CA ASN A 628 3.50 10.69 17.20
C ASN A 628 2.42 10.94 18.26
N THR A 629 2.37 12.16 18.79
CA THR A 629 1.46 12.52 19.88
C THR A 629 0.64 13.74 19.51
N ALA A 630 -0.67 13.66 19.72
CA ALA A 630 -1.57 14.80 19.73
C ALA A 630 -2.16 14.98 21.13
N ASP A 631 -2.30 16.23 21.56
CA ASP A 631 -3.08 16.54 22.76
C ASP A 631 -4.57 16.26 22.54
N ASP A 632 -5.14 16.69 21.41
CA ASP A 632 -6.55 16.45 21.06
C ASP A 632 -6.70 15.13 20.27
N SER A 633 -6.97 15.19 18.96
CA SER A 633 -7.42 14.04 18.18
C SER A 633 -6.50 13.71 17.00
N GLY A 634 -6.45 12.44 16.61
CA GLY A 634 -5.57 11.96 15.55
C GLY A 634 -4.10 11.98 15.99
N GLY A 635 -3.73 11.11 16.93
CA GLY A 635 -2.37 11.04 17.46
C GLY A 635 -1.34 10.83 16.34
N GLY A 636 -1.64 9.93 15.41
CA GLY A 636 -0.94 9.84 14.13
C GLY A 636 -1.51 10.81 13.11
N ILE A 637 -2.74 10.53 12.66
CA ILE A 637 -3.35 11.20 11.50
C ILE A 637 -4.71 11.78 11.90
N PHE A 638 -4.92 13.05 11.59
CA PHE A 638 -6.24 13.68 11.59
C PHE A 638 -6.63 14.05 10.15
N THR A 639 -7.78 13.56 9.68
CA THR A 639 -8.32 13.89 8.35
C THR A 639 -9.75 14.41 8.43
N SER A 640 -10.03 15.45 7.64
CA SER A 640 -11.39 16.04 7.49
C SER A 640 -11.76 16.38 6.05
N GLY A 641 -10.90 16.05 5.08
CA GLY A 641 -11.19 16.20 3.65
C GLY A 641 -12.34 15.33 3.16
N ALA A 642 -12.97 15.69 2.04
CA ALA A 642 -14.09 14.92 1.49
C ALA A 642 -13.71 13.46 1.17
N THR A 643 -12.52 13.24 0.60
CA THR A 643 -12.01 11.90 0.27
C THR A 643 -10.64 11.67 0.88
N ASN A 644 -10.50 10.64 1.71
CA ASN A 644 -9.24 10.27 2.35
C ASN A 644 -8.87 8.83 2.01
N THR A 645 -7.65 8.62 1.52
CA THR A 645 -7.12 7.31 1.16
C THR A 645 -5.83 7.04 1.91
N ILE A 646 -5.81 5.95 2.68
CA ILE A 646 -4.63 5.45 3.37
C ILE A 646 -4.39 4.02 2.89
N SER A 647 -3.21 3.72 2.34
CA SER A 647 -2.95 2.34 1.89
C SER A 647 -1.51 1.87 1.99
N ASN A 648 -1.29 0.59 2.27
CA ASN A 648 0.05 -0.01 2.38
C ASN A 648 0.90 0.74 3.43
N THR A 649 0.29 1.18 4.53
CA THR A 649 0.94 2.02 5.54
C THR A 649 0.98 1.29 6.87
N GLU A 650 2.03 1.53 7.66
CA GLU A 650 2.14 1.11 9.06
C GLU A 650 1.87 2.32 9.96
N ILE A 651 0.92 2.20 10.90
CA ILE A 651 0.52 3.25 11.84
C ILE A 651 0.65 2.71 13.26
N THR A 652 1.76 3.04 13.92
CA THR A 652 2.18 2.35 15.15
C THR A 652 2.53 3.25 16.32
N GLY A 653 2.06 2.93 17.53
CA GLY A 653 2.53 3.63 18.74
C GLY A 653 2.14 5.10 18.83
N ASN A 654 1.11 5.56 18.09
CA ASN A 654 0.68 6.96 18.13
C ASN A 654 -0.35 7.19 19.25
N SER A 655 -0.37 8.40 19.80
CA SER A 655 -1.18 8.71 20.99
C SER A 655 -2.00 10.00 20.84
N ALA A 656 -3.29 9.92 21.15
CA ALA A 656 -4.18 11.04 21.42
C ALA A 656 -4.42 11.11 22.94
N THR A 657 -4.00 12.18 23.60
CA THR A 657 -3.99 12.22 25.07
C THR A 657 -5.35 12.57 25.65
N ASN A 658 -5.97 13.63 25.13
CA ASN A 658 -7.24 14.20 25.61
C ASN A 658 -8.37 14.15 24.58
N GLY A 659 -8.11 13.67 23.36
CA GLY A 659 -9.11 13.44 22.32
C GLY A 659 -9.15 12.00 21.81
N SER A 660 -9.61 11.83 20.57
CA SER A 660 -9.96 10.52 20.00
C SER A 660 -9.12 10.18 18.76
N GLY A 661 -9.08 8.90 18.38
CA GLY A 661 -8.32 8.44 17.22
C GLY A 661 -6.82 8.43 17.52
N GLY A 662 -6.36 7.51 18.37
CA GLY A 662 -4.94 7.41 18.75
C GLY A 662 -4.04 7.24 17.52
N GLY A 663 -4.41 6.31 16.64
CA GLY A 663 -3.80 6.16 15.32
C GLY A 663 -4.36 7.16 14.32
N ILE A 664 -5.65 7.04 14.03
CA ILE A 664 -6.36 7.82 13.01
C ILE A 664 -7.64 8.42 13.57
N TYR A 665 -7.86 9.70 13.32
CA TYR A 665 -9.16 10.33 13.36
C TYR A 665 -9.57 10.72 11.95
N THR A 666 -10.76 10.33 11.50
CA THR A 666 -11.26 10.69 10.17
C THR A 666 -12.72 11.12 10.18
N SER A 667 -12.99 12.30 9.61
CA SER A 667 -14.32 12.92 9.52
C SER A 667 -14.74 13.25 8.10
N GLY A 668 -13.96 12.81 7.11
CA GLY A 668 -14.28 12.99 5.70
C GLY A 668 -15.53 12.22 5.27
N THR A 669 -16.18 12.65 4.18
CA THR A 669 -17.37 11.95 3.67
C THR A 669 -17.07 10.52 3.22
N THR A 670 -15.90 10.28 2.61
CA THR A 670 -15.50 8.96 2.11
C THR A 670 -14.06 8.69 2.50
N ASN A 671 -13.86 7.62 3.26
CA ASN A 671 -12.57 7.22 3.79
C ASN A 671 -12.29 5.77 3.40
N THR A 672 -11.09 5.52 2.88
CA THR A 672 -10.66 4.18 2.47
C THR A 672 -9.32 3.87 3.11
N ILE A 673 -9.28 2.75 3.82
CA ILE A 673 -8.05 2.19 4.39
C ILE A 673 -7.84 0.81 3.77
N THR A 674 -6.68 0.57 3.17
CA THR A 674 -6.39 -0.70 2.48
C THR A 674 -4.99 -1.22 2.78
N ASN A 675 -4.83 -2.51 3.02
CA ASN A 675 -3.51 -3.13 3.27
C ASN A 675 -2.69 -2.37 4.33
N THR A 676 -3.33 -1.89 5.39
CA THR A 676 -2.69 -1.02 6.39
C THR A 676 -2.66 -1.74 7.74
N GLU A 677 -1.56 -1.61 8.47
CA GLU A 677 -1.42 -2.11 9.85
C GLU A 677 -1.52 -0.95 10.85
N ILE A 678 -2.44 -1.04 11.82
CA ILE A 678 -2.75 -0.01 12.81
C ILE A 678 -2.65 -0.64 14.19
N THR A 679 -1.52 -0.52 14.87
CA THR A 679 -1.25 -1.27 16.13
C THR A 679 -0.55 -0.41 17.19
N GLY A 680 -0.74 -0.74 18.47
CA GLY A 680 -0.10 -0.05 19.59
C GLY A 680 -0.50 1.42 19.76
N ASN A 681 -1.58 1.88 19.16
CA ASN A 681 -2.03 3.26 19.25
C ASN A 681 -2.98 3.47 20.44
N SER A 682 -2.97 4.67 21.04
CA SER A 682 -3.71 4.95 22.27
C SER A 682 -4.55 6.23 22.17
N ALA A 683 -5.81 6.16 22.59
CA ALA A 683 -6.64 7.33 22.88
C ALA A 683 -6.93 7.37 24.39
N THR A 684 -6.01 7.97 25.16
CA THR A 684 -5.90 7.74 26.62
C THR A 684 -7.17 8.12 27.39
N ASN A 685 -7.73 9.30 27.10
CA ASN A 685 -8.95 9.82 27.73
C ASN A 685 -10.15 9.86 26.76
N GLY A 686 -10.01 9.25 25.58
CA GLY A 686 -11.00 9.33 24.51
C GLY A 686 -11.33 7.98 23.89
N SER A 687 -11.77 8.03 22.63
CA SER A 687 -12.33 6.88 21.92
C SER A 687 -11.52 6.54 20.67
N GLY A 688 -11.59 5.29 20.21
CA GLY A 688 -10.95 4.90 18.95
C GLY A 688 -9.43 4.83 19.09
N GLY A 689 -8.91 3.85 19.83
CA GLY A 689 -7.46 3.74 20.08
C GLY A 689 -6.69 3.60 18.77
N GLY A 690 -7.15 2.70 17.90
CA GLY A 690 -6.70 2.61 16.51
C GLY A 690 -7.32 3.70 15.64
N ILE A 691 -8.65 3.68 15.51
CA ILE A 691 -9.39 4.53 14.57
C ILE A 691 -10.62 5.14 15.24
N TYR A 692 -10.82 6.43 15.03
CA TYR A 692 -12.10 7.10 15.25
C TYR A 692 -12.64 7.62 13.92
N THR A 693 -13.90 7.32 13.60
CA THR A 693 -14.51 7.77 12.34
C THR A 693 -15.95 8.28 12.50
N THR A 694 -16.26 9.38 11.81
CA THR A 694 -17.62 9.94 11.74
C THR A 694 -18.23 9.96 10.34
N GLY A 695 -17.44 9.63 9.31
CA GLY A 695 -17.92 9.53 7.93
C GLY A 695 -18.00 8.07 7.46
N THR A 696 -18.18 7.85 6.16
CA THR A 696 -18.14 6.48 5.62
C THR A 696 -16.69 5.99 5.57
N LEU A 697 -16.39 4.88 6.23
CA LEU A 697 -15.09 4.20 6.24
C LEU A 697 -15.22 2.80 5.64
N THR A 698 -14.41 2.52 4.62
CA THR A 698 -14.19 1.16 4.12
C THR A 698 -12.79 0.69 4.50
N LEU A 699 -12.72 -0.41 5.26
CA LEU A 699 -11.48 -1.07 5.67
C LEU A 699 -11.31 -2.38 4.87
N THR A 700 -10.28 -2.44 4.02
CA THR A 700 -10.02 -3.59 3.15
C THR A 700 -8.64 -4.21 3.42
N SER A 701 -8.59 -5.54 3.56
CA SER A 701 -7.35 -6.31 3.80
C SER A 701 -6.39 -5.68 4.80
N SER A 702 -6.92 -5.11 5.90
CA SER A 702 -6.15 -4.31 6.86
C SER A 702 -6.23 -4.87 8.27
N LYS A 703 -5.24 -4.56 9.10
CA LYS A 703 -5.12 -5.08 10.47
C LYS A 703 -5.20 -3.94 11.49
N VAL A 704 -6.10 -4.05 12.46
CA VAL A 704 -6.27 -3.11 13.57
C VAL A 704 -6.03 -3.85 14.88
N GLY A 705 -4.83 -3.66 15.44
CA GLY A 705 -4.36 -4.26 16.69
C GLY A 705 -3.53 -5.53 16.51
N ALA A 706 -2.74 -5.87 17.53
CA ALA A 706 -1.84 -7.03 17.57
C ALA A 706 -1.54 -7.42 19.03
N SER A 707 -1.16 -8.68 19.29
CA SER A 707 -0.92 -9.17 20.66
C SER A 707 0.17 -8.39 21.41
N GLU A 708 1.26 -8.06 20.72
CA GLU A 708 2.40 -7.32 21.28
C GLU A 708 2.21 -5.79 21.26
N ALA A 709 1.14 -5.33 20.61
CA ALA A 709 0.87 -3.91 20.35
C ALA A 709 -0.65 -3.68 20.23
N ALA A 710 -1.35 -3.87 21.35
CA ALA A 710 -2.78 -3.60 21.45
C ALA A 710 -3.06 -2.11 21.22
N ASN A 711 -4.11 -1.78 20.44
CA ASN A 711 -4.63 -0.42 20.52
C ASN A 711 -5.52 -0.29 21.76
N THR A 712 -5.46 0.87 22.42
CA THR A 712 -6.14 1.10 23.70
C THR A 712 -6.94 2.41 23.69
N ALA A 713 -8.12 2.39 24.30
CA ALA A 713 -8.95 3.58 24.49
C ALA A 713 -9.92 3.40 25.67
N VAL A 714 -10.66 4.46 26.02
CA VAL A 714 -11.80 4.32 26.94
C VAL A 714 -12.89 3.48 26.28
N THR A 715 -13.28 3.83 25.05
CA THR A 715 -14.26 3.09 24.23
C THR A 715 -13.72 2.90 22.81
N GLY A 716 -14.09 1.80 22.14
CA GLY A 716 -13.59 1.53 20.79
C GLY A 716 -12.07 1.34 20.76
N GLY A 717 -11.52 0.40 21.52
CA GLY A 717 -10.08 0.17 21.60
C GLY A 717 -9.43 0.06 20.22
N GLY A 718 -10.04 -0.73 19.33
CA GLY A 718 -9.69 -0.79 17.91
C GLY A 718 -10.31 0.36 17.14
N ILE A 719 -11.64 0.37 17.04
CA ILE A 719 -12.40 1.31 16.21
C ILE A 719 -13.58 1.89 17.00
N TYR A 720 -13.78 3.21 16.90
CA TYR A 720 -15.02 3.89 17.27
C TYR A 720 -15.67 4.47 16.02
N ASN A 721 -16.90 4.05 15.73
CA ASN A 721 -17.64 4.41 14.53
C ASN A 721 -18.94 5.14 14.87
N THR A 722 -19.07 6.38 14.40
CA THR A 722 -20.33 7.14 14.38
C THR A 722 -20.87 7.38 12.97
N GLY A 723 -20.11 6.97 11.94
CA GLY A 723 -20.51 6.99 10.53
C GLY A 723 -20.87 5.60 10.00
N ASP A 724 -20.60 5.34 8.73
CA ASP A 724 -20.84 4.03 8.12
C ASP A 724 -19.52 3.25 8.00
N LEU A 725 -19.41 2.09 8.63
CA LEU A 725 -18.22 1.25 8.61
C LEU A 725 -18.48 -0.04 7.82
N THR A 726 -17.68 -0.27 6.78
CA THR A 726 -17.58 -1.58 6.11
C THR A 726 -16.20 -2.16 6.33
N VAL A 727 -16.13 -3.37 6.88
CA VAL A 727 -14.88 -4.13 7.01
C VAL A 727 -14.95 -5.34 6.10
N THR A 728 -13.97 -5.47 5.22
CA THR A 728 -13.94 -6.57 4.25
C THR A 728 -12.55 -7.08 3.95
N GLY A 729 -12.45 -8.37 3.62
CA GLY A 729 -11.22 -8.98 3.11
C GLY A 729 -11.44 -9.60 1.74
N THR A 730 -10.36 -9.83 1.03
CA THR A 730 -10.33 -10.58 -0.23
C THR A 730 -10.15 -12.08 0.05
N GLN A 731 -10.25 -12.91 -0.99
CA GLN A 731 -9.97 -14.35 -0.87
C GLN A 731 -8.55 -14.63 -0.37
N THR A 732 -7.59 -13.75 -0.66
CA THR A 732 -6.17 -13.94 -0.33
C THR A 732 -5.68 -13.09 0.84
N ALA A 733 -6.46 -12.09 1.29
CA ALA A 733 -6.04 -11.18 2.36
C ALA A 733 -7.22 -10.76 3.24
N SER A 734 -7.17 -11.15 4.51
CA SER A 734 -8.19 -10.82 5.51
C SER A 734 -8.12 -9.38 6.00
N SER A 735 -9.25 -8.81 6.42
CA SER A 735 -9.25 -7.67 7.35
C SER A 735 -9.44 -8.17 8.77
N THR A 736 -8.59 -7.77 9.72
CA THR A 736 -8.69 -8.23 11.11
C THR A 736 -8.68 -7.07 12.10
N ILE A 737 -9.54 -7.13 13.11
CA ILE A 737 -9.58 -6.21 14.24
C ILE A 737 -9.36 -7.03 15.50
N ASN A 738 -8.13 -7.01 16.02
CA ASN A 738 -7.72 -7.97 17.02
C ASN A 738 -6.81 -7.45 18.12
N TYR A 739 -6.92 -8.05 19.30
CA TYR A 739 -6.11 -7.72 20.48
C TYR A 739 -6.23 -6.27 20.93
N ASN A 740 -7.36 -5.61 20.68
CA ASN A 740 -7.61 -4.26 21.16
C ASN A 740 -8.26 -4.28 22.55
N THR A 741 -8.01 -3.24 23.33
CA THR A 741 -8.50 -3.13 24.72
C THR A 741 -9.29 -1.85 24.93
N ALA A 742 -10.45 -1.96 25.57
CA ALA A 742 -11.22 -0.82 26.04
C ALA A 742 -11.46 -0.89 27.55
N SER A 743 -11.29 0.23 28.23
CA SER A 743 -11.33 0.33 29.71
C SER A 743 -12.67 0.82 30.27
N ALA A 744 -13.63 1.23 29.43
CA ALA A 744 -14.94 1.68 29.89
C ALA A 744 -15.69 0.60 30.68
N ASN A 745 -16.48 1.06 31.68
CA ASN A 745 -17.20 0.22 32.62
C ASN A 745 -18.57 -0.28 32.11
N SER A 746 -19.01 0.13 30.92
CA SER A 746 -20.31 -0.27 30.37
C SER A 746 -20.28 -0.37 28.85
N GLU A 747 -19.93 0.72 28.18
CA GLU A 747 -20.04 0.92 26.74
C GLU A 747 -18.66 0.77 26.07
N ALA A 748 -18.04 -0.40 26.19
CA ALA A 748 -16.63 -0.56 25.82
C ALA A 748 -16.41 -0.75 24.31
N GLY A 749 -16.99 -1.80 23.70
CA GLY A 749 -16.77 -2.11 22.28
C GLY A 749 -15.28 -2.25 21.95
N ALA A 750 -14.57 -3.17 22.60
CA ALA A 750 -13.10 -3.14 22.59
C ALA A 750 -12.49 -3.33 21.20
N GLY A 751 -13.03 -4.22 20.38
CA GLY A 751 -12.72 -4.27 18.95
C GLY A 751 -13.35 -3.09 18.21
N ILE A 752 -14.67 -3.00 18.24
CA ILE A 752 -15.48 -2.00 17.55
C ILE A 752 -16.56 -1.47 18.49
N PHE A 753 -16.66 -0.16 18.61
CA PHE A 753 -17.84 0.53 19.10
C PHE A 753 -18.59 1.15 17.92
N ASN A 754 -19.86 0.80 17.73
CA ASN A 754 -20.66 1.22 16.59
C ASN A 754 -21.95 1.94 17.01
N GLU A 755 -22.10 3.20 16.59
CA GLU A 755 -23.32 4.00 16.83
C GLU A 755 -24.23 4.10 15.60
N ASN A 756 -23.72 3.80 14.40
CA ASN A 756 -24.49 3.91 13.16
C ASN A 756 -24.40 2.60 12.35
N ILE A 757 -23.95 2.56 11.10
CA ILE A 757 -23.98 1.32 10.30
C ILE A 757 -22.62 0.60 10.41
N LEU A 758 -22.65 -0.69 10.76
CA LEU A 758 -21.52 -1.61 10.65
C LEU A 758 -21.88 -2.76 9.73
N THR A 759 -21.04 -3.01 8.72
CA THR A 759 -21.09 -4.19 7.85
C THR A 759 -19.78 -4.96 7.93
N LEU A 760 -19.85 -6.22 8.36
CA LEU A 760 -18.76 -7.18 8.25
C LEU A 760 -19.05 -8.14 7.09
N GLN A 761 -18.12 -8.25 6.15
CA GLN A 761 -18.31 -9.10 4.97
C GLN A 761 -17.01 -9.66 4.38
N GLY A 762 -17.13 -10.76 3.65
CA GLY A 762 -15.96 -11.41 3.04
C GLY A 762 -15.02 -11.95 4.11
N ASN A 763 -13.72 -11.97 3.83
CA ASN A 763 -12.73 -12.49 4.78
C ASN A 763 -12.39 -11.45 5.87
N SER A 764 -13.35 -11.13 6.75
CA SER A 764 -13.16 -10.17 7.86
C SER A 764 -13.24 -10.84 9.22
N GLY A 765 -12.37 -10.47 10.16
CA GLY A 765 -12.31 -11.04 11.50
C GLY A 765 -12.29 -9.99 12.62
N VAL A 766 -13.03 -10.23 13.71
CA VAL A 766 -12.92 -9.44 14.96
C VAL A 766 -12.58 -10.38 16.11
N SER A 767 -11.34 -10.34 16.60
CA SER A 767 -10.86 -11.41 17.49
C SER A 767 -9.96 -11.00 18.64
N ASN A 768 -10.01 -11.74 19.74
CA ASN A 768 -9.12 -11.54 20.90
C ASN A 768 -9.14 -10.13 21.49
N ASN A 769 -10.23 -9.38 21.34
CA ASN A 769 -10.37 -8.05 21.94
C ASN A 769 -10.93 -8.17 23.36
N THR A 770 -10.53 -7.25 24.23
CA THR A 770 -10.88 -7.29 25.66
C THR A 770 -11.54 -5.98 26.12
N ALA A 771 -12.80 -6.06 26.50
CA ALA A 771 -13.46 -5.03 27.30
C ALA A 771 -13.22 -5.35 28.78
N GLU A 772 -12.37 -4.57 29.46
CA GLU A 772 -11.90 -4.93 30.82
C GLU A 772 -13.05 -4.98 31.83
N ASN A 773 -13.93 -3.98 31.79
CA ASN A 773 -15.03 -3.82 32.74
C ASN A 773 -16.38 -3.57 32.05
N GLY A 774 -16.42 -3.62 30.72
CA GLY A 774 -17.58 -3.20 29.92
C GLY A 774 -18.15 -4.31 29.05
N ASN A 775 -19.13 -3.94 28.24
CA ASN A 775 -19.82 -4.83 27.31
C ASN A 775 -19.24 -4.74 25.89
N GLY A 776 -19.44 -5.80 25.10
CA GLY A 776 -19.02 -5.83 23.70
C GLY A 776 -17.50 -6.00 23.58
N GLY A 777 -17.01 -7.22 23.77
CA GLY A 777 -15.58 -7.51 23.67
C GLY A 777 -15.10 -7.30 22.25
N ALA A 778 -15.74 -7.98 21.30
CA ALA A 778 -15.53 -7.71 19.89
C ALA A 778 -16.29 -6.45 19.45
N ILE A 779 -17.61 -6.43 19.64
CA ILE A 779 -18.47 -5.35 19.12
C ILE A 779 -19.45 -4.90 20.19
N TYR A 780 -19.48 -3.59 20.45
CA TYR A 780 -20.63 -2.92 21.06
C TYR A 780 -21.41 -2.20 19.97
N ASN A 781 -22.68 -2.54 19.80
CA ASN A 781 -23.54 -2.03 18.74
C ASN A 781 -24.74 -1.27 19.32
N ALA A 782 -24.71 0.06 19.19
CA ALA A 782 -25.85 0.94 19.43
C ALA A 782 -26.63 1.28 18.14
N GLY A 783 -26.04 1.03 16.95
CA GLY A 783 -26.66 1.25 15.64
C GLY A 783 -27.10 -0.03 14.92
N SER A 784 -26.96 -0.07 13.60
CA SER A 784 -27.27 -1.25 12.78
C SER A 784 -26.02 -2.07 12.49
N PHE A 785 -26.08 -3.38 12.72
CA PHE A 785 -25.00 -4.32 12.44
C PHE A 785 -25.46 -5.39 11.45
N THR A 786 -24.73 -5.56 10.35
CA THR A 786 -24.93 -6.63 9.37
C THR A 786 -23.67 -7.48 9.22
N MET A 787 -23.84 -8.79 9.21
CA MET A 787 -22.78 -9.75 8.96
C MET A 787 -23.21 -10.70 7.83
N GLN A 788 -22.47 -10.68 6.71
CA GLN A 788 -22.87 -11.32 5.46
C GLN A 788 -21.68 -11.89 4.66
N THR A 789 -21.95 -12.73 3.67
CA THR A 789 -20.89 -13.19 2.75
C THR A 789 -20.50 -12.12 1.75
N ALA A 790 -19.21 -12.07 1.40
CA ALA A 790 -18.76 -11.43 0.16
C ALA A 790 -17.74 -12.35 -0.52
N ASN A 791 -17.89 -12.56 -1.84
CA ASN A 791 -16.95 -13.35 -2.66
C ASN A 791 -16.66 -14.76 -2.11
N SER A 792 -17.67 -15.47 -1.61
CA SER A 792 -17.56 -16.81 -1.00
C SER A 792 -16.74 -16.91 0.29
N CYS A 793 -16.28 -15.78 0.85
CA CYS A 793 -15.62 -15.71 2.15
C CYS A 793 -16.60 -15.26 3.25
N TYR A 794 -16.36 -15.75 4.46
CA TYR A 794 -17.25 -15.60 5.60
C TYR A 794 -16.58 -14.81 6.73
N PRO A 795 -17.28 -13.83 7.34
CA PRO A 795 -16.77 -13.08 8.47
C PRO A 795 -16.77 -13.93 9.76
N ASN A 796 -15.82 -13.67 10.68
CA ASN A 796 -15.70 -14.41 11.94
C ASN A 796 -15.48 -13.49 13.14
N ILE A 797 -16.13 -13.76 14.27
CA ILE A 797 -15.94 -13.05 15.54
C ILE A 797 -15.49 -14.04 16.62
N THR A 798 -14.24 -13.95 17.08
CA THR A 798 -13.67 -15.02 17.93
C THR A 798 -12.73 -14.63 19.06
N GLY A 799 -12.78 -15.32 20.20
CA GLY A 799 -11.75 -15.16 21.25
C GLY A 799 -11.91 -13.90 22.09
N ASN A 800 -13.02 -13.18 21.97
CA ASN A 800 -13.20 -11.89 22.64
C ASN A 800 -13.71 -12.05 24.08
N ASN A 801 -13.38 -11.09 24.94
CA ASN A 801 -13.71 -11.10 26.37
C ASN A 801 -14.41 -9.80 26.79
N ALA A 802 -15.49 -9.91 27.57
CA ALA A 802 -16.24 -8.78 28.12
C ALA A 802 -17.11 -9.21 29.31
N VAL A 803 -17.78 -8.26 29.98
CA VAL A 803 -18.77 -8.56 31.02
C VAL A 803 -20.04 -9.19 30.42
N ASN A 804 -20.57 -8.60 29.35
CA ASN A 804 -21.70 -9.12 28.58
C ASN A 804 -21.47 -8.95 27.08
N GLY A 805 -22.07 -9.83 26.28
CA GLY A 805 -21.96 -9.78 24.82
C GLY A 805 -20.51 -9.83 24.36
N ALA A 806 -19.75 -10.84 24.78
CA ALA A 806 -18.31 -10.85 24.56
C ALA A 806 -17.96 -10.88 23.07
N GLY A 807 -18.71 -11.63 22.25
CA GLY A 807 -18.70 -11.44 20.80
C GLY A 807 -19.37 -10.12 20.42
N VAL A 808 -20.68 -10.05 20.61
CA VAL A 808 -21.49 -8.88 20.22
C VAL A 808 -22.42 -8.49 21.36
N TYR A 809 -22.41 -7.21 21.72
CA TYR A 809 -23.43 -6.61 22.58
C TYR A 809 -24.25 -5.64 21.73
N SER A 810 -25.55 -5.91 21.54
CA SER A 810 -26.46 -5.01 20.83
C SER A 810 -27.40 -4.31 21.81
N ASP A 811 -27.34 -2.98 21.89
CA ASP A 811 -28.19 -2.16 22.77
C ASP A 811 -29.65 -2.05 22.25
N GLY A 812 -30.62 -1.94 23.15
CA GLY A 812 -32.05 -2.08 22.89
C GLY A 812 -32.79 -0.86 22.33
N ASN A 813 -32.10 0.23 21.98
CA ASN A 813 -32.74 1.53 21.72
C ASN A 813 -33.05 1.87 20.25
N THR A 814 -32.76 0.99 19.27
CA THR A 814 -33.12 1.07 17.82
C THR A 814 -32.28 0.12 16.96
N ALA A 815 -31.27 -0.52 17.56
CA ALA A 815 -30.34 -1.38 16.86
C ALA A 815 -31.02 -2.54 16.12
N THR A 816 -30.52 -2.85 14.93
CA THR A 816 -30.87 -4.10 14.22
C THR A 816 -29.61 -4.90 14.02
N PHE A 817 -29.63 -6.18 14.39
CA PHE A 817 -28.54 -7.11 14.13
C PHE A 817 -28.97 -8.17 13.12
N LYS A 818 -28.35 -8.16 11.94
CA LYS A 818 -28.59 -9.11 10.87
C LYS A 818 -27.37 -10.00 10.68
N MET A 819 -27.59 -11.30 10.61
CA MET A 819 -26.54 -12.25 10.28
C MET A 819 -27.07 -13.29 9.30
N SER A 820 -26.55 -13.23 8.08
CA SER A 820 -26.83 -14.22 7.02
C SER A 820 -25.70 -15.22 6.83
N ALA A 821 -24.52 -14.92 7.38
CA ALA A 821 -23.33 -15.71 7.15
C ALA A 821 -22.25 -15.47 8.21
N GLY A 822 -21.31 -16.39 8.28
CA GLY A 822 -20.13 -16.28 9.16
C GLY A 822 -20.36 -16.88 10.54
N SER A 823 -19.38 -16.73 11.42
CA SER A 823 -19.41 -17.36 12.75
C SER A 823 -19.13 -16.39 13.89
N ILE A 824 -19.83 -16.58 15.02
CA ILE A 824 -19.52 -15.94 16.30
C ILE A 824 -19.17 -17.05 17.30
N ALA A 825 -17.88 -17.25 17.58
CA ALA A 825 -17.34 -18.43 18.23
C ALA A 825 -16.22 -18.10 19.21
N SER A 826 -15.82 -19.01 20.09
CA SER A 826 -14.74 -18.81 21.09
C SER A 826 -14.84 -17.54 21.98
N ASN A 827 -16.01 -16.93 22.22
CA ASN A 827 -16.14 -15.70 23.01
C ASN A 827 -16.60 -15.96 24.45
N THR A 828 -16.03 -15.22 25.41
CA THR A 828 -16.23 -15.46 26.85
C THR A 828 -16.76 -14.22 27.56
N ALA A 829 -17.97 -14.31 28.12
CA ALA A 829 -18.51 -13.31 29.02
C ALA A 829 -18.07 -13.61 30.46
N SER A 830 -17.15 -12.80 30.98
CA SER A 830 -16.51 -12.96 32.29
C SER A 830 -16.58 -11.67 33.09
N SER A 831 -16.93 -11.77 34.37
CA SER A 831 -16.90 -10.64 35.31
C SER A 831 -16.75 -11.13 36.74
N THR A 832 -16.49 -10.21 37.67
CA THR A 832 -16.58 -10.48 39.12
C THR A 832 -18.02 -10.56 39.62
N SER A 833 -19.01 -10.20 38.79
CA SER A 833 -20.43 -10.40 39.07
C SER A 833 -20.83 -11.86 38.84
N THR A 834 -21.84 -12.32 39.58
CA THR A 834 -22.36 -13.70 39.47
C THR A 834 -23.20 -13.95 38.22
N THR A 835 -23.54 -12.90 37.46
CA THR A 835 -24.39 -12.99 36.27
C THR A 835 -23.76 -12.30 35.06
N THR A 836 -23.09 -13.07 34.21
CA THR A 836 -22.66 -12.61 32.86
C THR A 836 -23.65 -13.10 31.81
N GLN A 837 -23.85 -12.31 30.75
CA GLN A 837 -24.91 -12.53 29.78
C GLN A 837 -24.37 -12.50 28.35
N GLY A 838 -24.69 -13.50 27.54
CA GLY A 838 -24.38 -13.50 26.11
C GLY A 838 -22.90 -13.71 25.84
N GLY A 839 -22.42 -14.96 25.88
CA GLY A 839 -21.02 -15.27 25.55
C GLY A 839 -20.73 -14.88 24.10
N GLY A 840 -21.56 -15.39 23.18
CA GLY A 840 -21.53 -15.01 21.77
C GLY A 840 -22.22 -13.66 21.58
N VAL A 841 -23.52 -13.60 21.90
CA VAL A 841 -24.36 -12.44 21.62
C VAL A 841 -25.22 -12.07 22.81
N TYR A 842 -25.19 -10.80 23.19
CA TYR A 842 -26.23 -10.15 23.97
C TYR A 842 -27.14 -9.36 23.01
N ASN A 843 -28.39 -9.78 22.87
CA ASN A 843 -29.37 -9.10 22.03
C ASN A 843 -30.36 -8.28 22.88
N GLY A 844 -30.15 -6.97 22.96
CA GLY A 844 -31.10 -6.01 23.51
C GLY A 844 -32.19 -5.56 22.54
N ALA A 845 -32.06 -5.83 21.24
CA ALA A 845 -32.86 -5.23 20.17
C ALA A 845 -33.49 -6.27 19.23
N THR A 846 -33.65 -5.95 17.94
CA THR A 846 -34.16 -6.93 16.96
C THR A 846 -33.00 -7.64 16.26
N MET A 847 -32.98 -8.97 16.32
CA MET A 847 -31.97 -9.80 15.71
C MET A 847 -32.58 -10.77 14.69
N PHE A 848 -31.90 -10.93 13.55
CA PHE A 848 -32.26 -11.85 12.46
C PHE A 848 -31.11 -12.80 12.18
N LEU A 849 -31.39 -14.11 12.23
CA LEU A 849 -30.48 -15.20 11.86
C LEU A 849 -31.07 -16.00 10.69
N TYR A 850 -30.34 -16.10 9.60
CA TYR A 850 -30.77 -16.84 8.41
C TYR A 850 -29.58 -17.30 7.56
N ASP A 851 -29.87 -18.01 6.47
CA ASP A 851 -28.95 -18.60 5.48
C ASP A 851 -27.85 -19.47 6.13
N LYS A 852 -26.61 -18.99 6.21
CA LYS A 852 -25.43 -19.73 6.71
C LYS A 852 -24.83 -19.12 7.96
N ALA A 853 -25.61 -18.40 8.75
CA ALA A 853 -25.16 -17.85 10.03
C ALA A 853 -24.83 -18.97 11.05
N VAL A 854 -23.73 -18.85 11.77
CA VAL A 854 -23.35 -19.78 12.85
C VAL A 854 -23.11 -19.02 14.15
N ILE A 855 -23.80 -19.40 15.22
CA ILE A 855 -23.45 -18.96 16.59
C ILE A 855 -22.82 -20.13 17.32
N GLY A 856 -21.50 -20.07 17.45
CA GLY A 856 -20.66 -21.10 18.03
C GLY A 856 -19.78 -21.80 16.99
N ALA A 857 -19.36 -23.03 17.25
CA ALA A 857 -18.46 -23.78 16.37
C ALA A 857 -19.25 -24.76 15.49
N ALA A 858 -19.19 -24.61 14.17
CA ALA A 858 -19.83 -25.52 13.22
C ALA A 858 -19.18 -26.92 13.28
N ASN A 859 -20.00 -27.98 13.14
CA ASN A 859 -19.59 -29.41 13.16
C ASN A 859 -18.83 -29.89 14.41
N PRO A 860 -19.36 -29.72 15.64
CA PRO A 860 -18.73 -30.27 16.83
C PRO A 860 -18.85 -31.81 16.86
N ALA A 861 -17.74 -32.50 17.16
CA ALA A 861 -17.71 -33.97 17.22
C ALA A 861 -18.38 -34.56 18.49
N SER A 862 -18.68 -33.73 19.50
CA SER A 862 -19.29 -34.12 20.77
C SER A 862 -19.98 -32.95 21.44
N VAL A 863 -20.81 -33.22 22.46
CA VAL A 863 -21.44 -32.16 23.29
C VAL A 863 -20.41 -31.45 24.15
N ALA A 864 -20.68 -30.19 24.47
CA ALA A 864 -19.88 -29.38 25.38
C ALA A 864 -19.75 -30.03 26.79
N THR A 865 -18.53 -30.19 27.35
CA THR A 865 -18.26 -30.82 28.66
C THR A 865 -17.60 -29.95 29.76
N ASP A 866 -16.85 -28.89 29.44
CA ASP A 866 -16.18 -27.96 30.37
C ASP A 866 -16.45 -26.47 30.05
N SER A 867 -15.61 -25.50 30.45
CA SER A 867 -15.79 -24.09 30.07
C SER A 867 -14.98 -23.69 28.83
N ASN A 868 -14.29 -24.64 28.17
CA ASN A 868 -13.44 -24.42 26.99
C ASN A 868 -14.25 -24.60 25.69
N HIS A 869 -15.45 -24.01 25.63
CA HIS A 869 -16.34 -24.13 24.47
C HIS A 869 -16.33 -22.91 23.60
N SER A 870 -17.13 -22.97 22.54
CA SER A 870 -17.21 -21.90 21.58
C SER A 870 -17.70 -20.63 22.28
N ASN A 871 -18.90 -20.54 22.83
CA ASN A 871 -19.24 -19.33 23.59
C ASN A 871 -19.66 -19.65 25.01
N SER A 872 -19.28 -18.79 25.97
CA SER A 872 -19.43 -19.05 27.40
C SER A 872 -19.96 -17.83 28.16
N ALA A 873 -20.98 -18.02 29.00
CA ALA A 873 -21.56 -17.01 29.90
C ALA A 873 -22.33 -17.67 31.06
N THR A 874 -22.75 -16.93 32.09
CA THR A 874 -23.72 -17.46 33.08
C THR A 874 -25.05 -17.76 32.40
N ASN A 875 -25.60 -16.81 31.66
CA ASN A 875 -26.87 -16.96 30.92
C ASN A 875 -26.66 -16.70 29.44
N GLY A 876 -27.13 -17.60 28.59
CA GLY A 876 -27.05 -17.42 27.14
C GLY A 876 -25.62 -17.56 26.63
N GLY A 877 -25.08 -18.78 26.62
CA GLY A 877 -23.73 -19.06 26.14
C GLY A 877 -23.56 -18.60 24.69
N GLY A 878 -24.44 -19.07 23.81
CA GLY A 878 -24.56 -18.60 22.44
C GLY A 878 -25.24 -17.23 22.39
N ILE A 879 -26.52 -17.19 22.76
CA ILE A 879 -27.33 -15.97 22.70
C ILE A 879 -28.07 -15.74 24.03
N TYR A 880 -27.92 -14.55 24.60
CA TYR A 880 -28.84 -14.01 25.59
C TYR A 880 -29.76 -12.99 24.91
N ASN A 881 -31.06 -13.26 24.93
CA ASN A 881 -32.07 -12.46 24.24
C ASN A 881 -32.97 -11.70 25.22
N LYS A 882 -32.86 -10.38 25.18
CA LYS A 882 -33.75 -9.44 25.86
C LYS A 882 -34.69 -8.74 24.88
N GLY A 883 -34.26 -8.52 23.64
CA GLY A 883 -35.10 -7.99 22.57
C GLY A 883 -35.86 -9.08 21.80
N VAL A 884 -36.12 -8.85 20.52
CA VAL A 884 -36.80 -9.78 19.61
C VAL A 884 -35.75 -10.59 18.85
N LEU A 885 -35.88 -11.91 18.83
CA LEU A 885 -35.00 -12.80 18.07
C LEU A 885 -35.82 -13.57 17.03
N ASN A 886 -35.42 -13.42 15.77
CA ASN A 886 -36.03 -14.12 14.63
C ASN A 886 -34.99 -15.06 13.99
N ILE A 887 -35.31 -16.34 13.93
CA ILE A 887 -34.46 -17.40 13.38
C ILE A 887 -35.18 -18.07 12.20
N GLY A 888 -34.57 -18.03 11.02
CA GLY A 888 -35.20 -18.43 9.75
C GLY A 888 -36.07 -17.36 9.12
N TYR A 889 -35.75 -16.08 9.38
CA TYR A 889 -36.46 -14.93 8.82
C TYR A 889 -35.46 -13.88 8.32
N SER A 890 -35.72 -13.30 7.15
CA SER A 890 -35.04 -12.10 6.65
C SER A 890 -35.60 -10.83 7.31
N ASP A 891 -34.93 -9.72 7.07
CA ASP A 891 -35.20 -8.42 7.69
C ASP A 891 -36.48 -7.73 7.18
N ASP A 892 -37.01 -8.15 6.04
CA ASP A 892 -38.34 -7.82 5.53
C ASP A 892 -39.47 -8.64 6.18
N GLY A 893 -39.13 -9.54 7.11
CA GLY A 893 -40.06 -10.44 7.78
C GLY A 893 -40.50 -11.61 6.91
N VAL A 894 -39.85 -11.82 5.76
CA VAL A 894 -40.10 -12.96 4.88
C VAL A 894 -39.37 -14.19 5.44
N GLU A 895 -39.99 -15.34 5.22
CA GLU A 895 -39.40 -16.63 5.54
C GLU A 895 -38.10 -16.81 4.75
N ALA A 896 -37.01 -17.10 5.45
CA ALA A 896 -35.70 -17.31 4.83
C ALA A 896 -35.19 -18.72 5.16
N ASP A 897 -34.47 -19.31 4.20
CA ASP A 897 -33.75 -20.55 4.46
C ASP A 897 -32.73 -20.32 5.57
N TYR A 898 -32.52 -21.31 6.42
CA TYR A 898 -31.46 -21.29 7.42
C TYR A 898 -30.92 -22.71 7.57
N THR A 899 -29.75 -22.94 6.97
CA THR A 899 -29.14 -24.27 6.84
C THR A 899 -28.16 -24.58 7.97
N GLU A 900 -27.77 -23.55 8.73
CA GLU A 900 -26.83 -23.64 9.84
C GLU A 900 -27.54 -23.47 11.20
N GLY A 901 -26.83 -23.02 12.23
CA GLY A 901 -27.35 -23.14 13.59
C GLY A 901 -26.54 -22.55 14.72
N ILE A 902 -26.99 -22.89 15.92
CA ILE A 902 -26.41 -22.47 17.20
C ILE A 902 -25.78 -23.69 17.85
N TYR A 903 -24.45 -23.73 17.86
CA TYR A 903 -23.68 -24.94 18.12
C TYR A 903 -22.66 -24.79 19.24
N TYR A 904 -22.52 -25.82 20.07
CA TYR A 904 -21.33 -25.98 20.92
C TYR A 904 -21.07 -24.81 21.89
N ASN A 905 -22.13 -24.28 22.49
CA ASN A 905 -22.07 -23.21 23.48
C ASN A 905 -22.25 -23.74 24.92
N TYR A 906 -21.81 -22.95 25.88
CA TYR A 906 -21.77 -23.29 27.31
C TYR A 906 -22.40 -22.21 28.17
N ALA A 907 -23.25 -22.60 29.12
CA ALA A 907 -23.74 -21.68 30.14
C ALA A 907 -24.14 -22.36 31.46
N THR A 908 -24.48 -21.56 32.46
CA THR A 908 -25.26 -22.06 33.60
C THR A 908 -26.69 -22.36 33.17
N SER A 909 -27.35 -21.39 32.54
CA SER A 909 -28.69 -21.55 31.97
C SER A 909 -28.77 -21.08 30.52
N GLY A 910 -29.52 -21.81 29.69
CA GLY A 910 -29.76 -21.45 28.30
C GLY A 910 -28.47 -21.44 27.49
N ALA A 911 -27.80 -22.59 27.36
CA ALA A 911 -26.47 -22.62 26.76
C ALA A 911 -26.48 -22.24 25.27
N GLY A 912 -27.44 -22.74 24.50
CA GLY A 912 -27.71 -22.23 23.16
C GLY A 912 -28.35 -20.84 23.23
N ILE A 913 -29.55 -20.78 23.79
CA ILE A 913 -30.36 -19.56 23.89
C ILE A 913 -30.89 -19.37 25.31
N TYR A 914 -30.77 -18.17 25.86
CA TYR A 914 -31.52 -17.71 27.03
C TYR A 914 -32.44 -16.56 26.63
N THR A 915 -33.70 -16.56 27.06
CA THR A 915 -34.63 -15.45 26.76
C THR A 915 -35.24 -14.90 28.05
N GLU A 916 -35.22 -13.57 28.22
CA GLU A 916 -35.78 -12.88 29.39
C GLU A 916 -36.82 -11.80 29.00
N GLY A 917 -36.55 -11.03 27.94
CA GLY A 917 -37.27 -9.77 27.70
C GLY A 917 -38.44 -9.85 26.71
N SER A 918 -38.21 -10.29 25.47
CA SER A 918 -39.22 -10.25 24.38
C SER A 918 -39.35 -11.57 23.63
N GLN A 919 -40.15 -11.58 22.54
CA GLN A 919 -40.52 -12.75 21.78
C GLN A 919 -39.34 -13.39 21.02
N LEU A 920 -39.32 -14.72 20.99
CA LEU A 920 -38.48 -15.53 20.09
C LEU A 920 -39.36 -16.18 19.02
N ASN A 921 -38.96 -16.04 17.76
CA ASN A 921 -39.57 -16.73 16.62
C ASN A 921 -38.54 -17.63 15.95
N MET A 922 -38.84 -18.92 15.82
CA MET A 922 -37.99 -19.86 15.09
C MET A 922 -38.82 -20.67 14.09
N ARG A 923 -38.33 -20.72 12.85
CA ARG A 923 -38.95 -21.47 11.74
C ARG A 923 -37.99 -22.40 11.02
N ALA A 924 -36.68 -22.16 11.12
CA ALA A 924 -35.66 -22.99 10.50
C ALA A 924 -34.38 -22.98 11.35
N GLY A 925 -33.38 -23.76 10.93
CA GLY A 925 -32.10 -23.92 11.62
C GLY A 925 -32.08 -24.97 12.71
N VAL A 926 -30.88 -25.20 13.23
CA VAL A 926 -30.58 -26.23 14.23
C VAL A 926 -29.95 -25.62 15.47
N VAL A 927 -30.45 -25.97 16.66
CA VAL A 927 -29.79 -25.65 17.94
C VAL A 927 -29.25 -26.95 18.51
N SER A 928 -27.92 -27.10 18.56
CA SER A 928 -27.33 -28.40 18.85
C SER A 928 -26.00 -28.38 19.59
N TYR A 929 -25.71 -29.47 20.30
CA TYR A 929 -24.46 -29.67 21.06
C TYR A 929 -24.17 -28.64 22.15
N ASN A 930 -25.19 -27.91 22.63
CA ASN A 930 -25.03 -26.92 23.68
C ASN A 930 -25.14 -27.56 25.07
N TYR A 931 -24.42 -27.02 26.06
CA TYR A 931 -24.38 -27.58 27.41
C TYR A 931 -24.64 -26.56 28.51
N ALA A 932 -25.73 -26.78 29.26
CA ALA A 932 -26.08 -26.01 30.43
C ALA A 932 -25.73 -26.78 31.72
N THR A 933 -25.05 -26.12 32.66
CA THR A 933 -24.77 -26.74 33.96
C THR A 933 -25.96 -26.78 34.92
N GLU A 934 -27.04 -26.07 34.60
CA GLU A 934 -28.32 -26.18 35.28
C GLU A 934 -29.44 -26.51 34.28
N ASN A 935 -30.02 -25.50 33.64
CA ASN A 935 -31.29 -25.64 32.92
C ASN A 935 -31.19 -25.17 31.47
N GLY A 936 -31.91 -25.83 30.57
CA GLY A 936 -32.06 -25.38 29.19
C GLY A 936 -30.77 -25.53 28.38
N GLY A 937 -30.43 -26.76 28.00
CA GLY A 937 -29.24 -27.02 27.17
C GLY A 937 -29.36 -26.29 25.83
N GLY A 938 -30.45 -26.52 25.11
CA GLY A 938 -30.75 -25.81 23.87
C GLY A 938 -31.33 -24.42 24.15
N ILE A 939 -32.42 -24.34 24.90
CA ILE A 939 -33.05 -23.07 25.28
C ILE A 939 -33.52 -23.03 26.73
N TYR A 940 -33.34 -21.88 27.37
CA TYR A 940 -34.05 -21.45 28.58
C TYR A 940 -35.02 -20.33 28.22
N ASN A 941 -36.32 -20.61 28.28
CA ASN A 941 -37.37 -19.69 27.84
C ASN A 941 -38.09 -19.03 29.01
N GLU A 942 -37.90 -17.72 29.22
CA GLU A 942 -38.71 -16.92 30.16
C GLU A 942 -39.69 -15.99 29.46
N ASN A 943 -39.94 -16.20 28.17
CA ASN A 943 -40.84 -15.37 27.37
C ASN A 943 -41.77 -16.16 26.44
N VAL A 944 -42.34 -15.50 25.44
CA VAL A 944 -43.12 -16.12 24.36
C VAL A 944 -42.15 -16.68 23.32
N PHE A 945 -42.17 -17.99 23.16
CA PHE A 945 -41.42 -18.69 22.12
C PHE A 945 -42.38 -19.31 21.11
N ASN A 946 -42.37 -18.78 19.88
CA ASN A 946 -43.07 -19.34 18.73
C ASN A 946 -42.12 -20.23 17.93
N PHE A 947 -42.31 -21.54 18.03
CA PHE A 947 -41.50 -22.54 17.36
C PHE A 947 -42.33 -23.23 16.28
N THR A 948 -42.10 -22.81 15.04
CA THR A 948 -42.90 -23.21 13.87
C THR A 948 -42.17 -24.19 12.93
N GLY A 949 -40.84 -24.31 13.10
CA GLY A 949 -39.96 -25.17 12.32
C GLY A 949 -38.50 -25.03 12.75
N GLY A 950 -37.64 -25.94 12.29
CA GLY A 950 -36.26 -26.12 12.77
C GLY A 950 -36.16 -27.18 13.87
N SER A 951 -34.96 -27.39 14.43
CA SER A 951 -34.74 -28.46 15.41
C SER A 951 -33.86 -28.10 16.62
N PHE A 952 -34.12 -28.75 17.75
CA PHE A 952 -33.24 -28.78 18.93
C PHE A 952 -32.75 -30.22 19.16
N GLU A 953 -31.45 -30.46 19.01
CA GLU A 953 -30.89 -31.82 19.02
C GLU A 953 -29.57 -31.87 19.79
N HIS A 954 -29.14 -33.02 20.30
CA HIS A 954 -27.84 -33.18 20.98
C HIS A 954 -27.54 -32.20 22.14
N ASN A 955 -28.53 -31.50 22.68
CA ASN A 955 -28.30 -30.54 23.75
C ASN A 955 -28.32 -31.21 25.12
N ARG A 956 -27.56 -30.67 26.06
CA ARG A 956 -27.43 -31.24 27.40
C ARG A 956 -27.68 -30.20 28.48
N ALA A 957 -28.48 -30.56 29.48
CA ALA A 957 -28.60 -29.83 30.74
C ALA A 957 -28.29 -30.76 31.91
N LYS A 958 -27.72 -30.29 33.02
CA LYS A 958 -27.57 -31.16 34.21
C LYS A 958 -28.88 -31.35 34.96
N THR A 959 -29.71 -30.32 35.05
CA THR A 959 -30.91 -30.30 35.91
C THR A 959 -32.19 -30.53 35.11
N ALA A 960 -32.52 -29.66 34.16
CA ALA A 960 -33.79 -29.78 33.44
C ALA A 960 -33.78 -29.19 32.04
N GLY A 961 -34.57 -29.77 31.13
CA GLY A 961 -34.80 -29.25 29.78
C GLY A 961 -33.56 -29.37 28.90
N GLY A 962 -33.21 -30.59 28.48
CA GLY A 962 -32.04 -30.82 27.62
C GLY A 962 -32.19 -30.06 26.31
N GLY A 963 -33.31 -30.27 25.61
CA GLY A 963 -33.73 -29.45 24.48
C GLY A 963 -34.22 -28.07 24.92
N ALA A 964 -35.27 -28.03 25.74
CA ALA A 964 -35.90 -26.79 26.17
C ALA A 964 -36.35 -26.80 27.64
N TYR A 965 -36.01 -25.75 28.37
CA TYR A 965 -36.61 -25.41 29.65
C TYR A 965 -37.61 -24.26 29.43
N ASN A 966 -38.91 -24.52 29.55
CA ASN A 966 -39.95 -23.52 29.41
C ASN A 966 -40.38 -23.00 30.78
N ASN A 967 -40.15 -21.71 31.00
CA ASN A 967 -40.53 -20.96 32.20
C ASN A 967 -41.61 -19.90 31.91
N LYS A 968 -42.21 -19.90 30.70
CA LYS A 968 -43.34 -19.03 30.37
C LYS A 968 -44.27 -19.60 29.29
N THR A 969 -44.24 -19.09 28.06
CA THR A 969 -45.15 -19.53 26.98
C THR A 969 -44.36 -20.09 25.83
N MET A 970 -44.61 -21.35 25.48
CA MET A 970 -44.04 -22.00 24.30
C MET A 970 -45.17 -22.50 23.42
N ILE A 971 -45.14 -22.09 22.15
CA ILE A 971 -46.07 -22.52 21.12
C ILE A 971 -45.26 -23.26 20.07
N MET A 972 -45.41 -24.57 20.03
CA MET A 972 -44.74 -25.45 19.10
C MET A 972 -45.74 -25.96 18.07
N ILE A 973 -45.58 -25.55 16.83
CA ILE A 973 -46.47 -25.90 15.72
C ILE A 973 -45.70 -26.22 14.44
N GLY A 974 -46.40 -26.71 13.41
CA GLY A 974 -45.83 -26.90 12.08
C GLY A 974 -44.79 -28.02 12.05
N THR A 975 -43.58 -27.71 11.59
CA THR A 975 -42.50 -28.69 11.37
C THR A 975 -41.41 -28.63 12.45
N ALA A 976 -41.71 -28.08 13.62
CA ALA A 976 -40.76 -27.94 14.72
C ALA A 976 -40.38 -29.29 15.35
N VAL A 977 -39.08 -29.50 15.62
CA VAL A 977 -38.54 -30.78 16.11
C VAL A 977 -37.73 -30.59 17.40
N ILE A 978 -37.93 -31.47 18.39
CA ILE A 978 -37.02 -31.61 19.54
C ILE A 978 -36.56 -33.06 19.65
N GLY A 979 -35.27 -33.29 19.42
CA GLY A 979 -34.62 -34.59 19.46
C GLY A 979 -34.54 -35.29 18.09
N ASP A 980 -34.21 -36.58 18.08
CA ASP A 980 -33.79 -37.31 16.87
C ASP A 980 -34.99 -37.79 16.03
N SER A 981 -35.38 -37.05 15.00
CA SER A 981 -36.47 -37.45 14.09
C SER A 981 -36.09 -38.56 13.08
N SER A 982 -34.81 -38.94 13.00
CA SER A 982 -34.29 -39.82 11.94
C SER A 982 -34.36 -41.32 12.25
N SER A 983 -34.62 -41.70 13.50
CA SER A 983 -34.60 -43.09 13.96
C SER A 983 -36.01 -43.68 14.18
N HIS A 984 -36.75 -43.99 13.11
CA HIS A 984 -38.08 -44.65 13.19
C HIS A 984 -38.05 -46.12 13.68
N THR A 985 -36.93 -46.61 14.20
CA THR A 985 -36.77 -48.01 14.65
C THR A 985 -36.81 -48.08 16.18
N GLN A 986 -37.67 -48.93 16.73
CA GLN A 986 -37.92 -49.13 18.18
C GLN A 986 -36.70 -49.54 19.06
N ASN A 987 -35.48 -49.53 18.51
CA ASN A 987 -34.22 -49.85 19.18
C ASN A 987 -33.21 -48.69 19.05
N ALA A 988 -33.62 -47.46 19.33
CA ALA A 988 -32.69 -46.35 19.46
C ALA A 988 -31.83 -46.55 20.73
N THR A 989 -30.71 -47.26 20.60
CA THR A 989 -29.57 -47.15 21.52
C THR A 989 -29.15 -45.69 21.57
N LYS A 990 -28.88 -45.11 22.76
CA LYS A 990 -28.38 -43.73 23.01
C LYS A 990 -27.71 -43.14 21.76
N THR A 991 -28.49 -42.54 20.86
CA THR A 991 -27.95 -42.09 19.57
C THR A 991 -27.18 -40.82 19.85
N SER A 992 -26.20 -40.50 18.99
CA SER A 992 -25.51 -39.21 19.10
C SER A 992 -26.50 -38.04 19.10
N ARG A 993 -27.69 -38.18 18.47
CA ARG A 993 -28.67 -37.12 18.18
C ARG A 993 -29.64 -36.69 19.27
N SER A 994 -29.58 -37.31 20.44
CA SER A 994 -30.62 -37.13 21.45
C SER A 994 -30.29 -36.03 22.46
N ASN A 995 -31.29 -35.27 22.90
CA ASN A 995 -31.11 -34.33 24.01
C ASN A 995 -31.06 -35.07 25.36
N TYR A 996 -30.41 -34.48 26.37
CA TYR A 996 -30.23 -35.08 27.69
C TYR A 996 -30.42 -34.10 28.85
N ALA A 997 -31.18 -34.48 29.88
CA ALA A 997 -31.23 -33.79 31.17
C ALA A 997 -31.55 -34.71 32.35
N ALA A 998 -31.44 -34.26 33.59
CA ALA A 998 -31.99 -35.04 34.71
C ALA A 998 -33.52 -35.08 34.64
N ASN A 999 -34.18 -33.97 34.29
CA ASN A 999 -35.64 -33.88 34.17
C ASN A 999 -36.03 -33.26 32.82
N GLY A 1000 -36.84 -33.96 32.02
CA GLY A 1000 -37.29 -33.45 30.72
C GLY A 1000 -36.13 -33.36 29.73
N GLY A 1001 -35.68 -34.51 29.23
CA GLY A 1001 -34.62 -34.57 28.21
C GLY A 1001 -34.94 -33.72 26.99
N GLY A 1002 -36.18 -33.80 26.50
CA GLY A 1002 -36.72 -32.95 25.46
C GLY A 1002 -37.17 -31.60 26.01
N ILE A 1003 -38.31 -31.56 26.71
CA ILE A 1003 -38.92 -30.34 27.24
C ILE A 1003 -39.19 -30.48 28.74
N TYR A 1004 -38.82 -29.47 29.51
CA TYR A 1004 -39.31 -29.27 30.87
C TYR A 1004 -40.20 -28.03 30.91
N ASN A 1005 -41.50 -28.19 31.14
CA ASN A 1005 -42.47 -27.09 31.27
C ASN A 1005 -42.75 -26.79 32.74
N ASN A 1006 -42.31 -25.63 33.23
CA ASN A 1006 -42.36 -25.26 34.64
C ASN A 1006 -43.78 -24.87 35.10
N THR A 1007 -43.94 -24.73 36.42
CA THR A 1007 -45.18 -24.33 37.09
C THR A 1007 -45.65 -22.95 36.60
N SER A 1008 -46.96 -22.76 36.40
CA SER A 1008 -47.58 -21.53 35.88
C SER A 1008 -47.18 -21.13 34.44
N CYS A 1009 -46.63 -22.07 33.68
CA CYS A 1009 -46.25 -21.89 32.27
C CYS A 1009 -47.31 -22.51 31.33
N SER A 1010 -47.25 -22.15 30.05
CA SER A 1010 -48.08 -22.76 29.01
C SER A 1010 -47.22 -23.37 27.90
N LEU A 1011 -47.55 -24.60 27.53
CA LEU A 1011 -47.01 -25.31 26.39
C LEU A 1011 -48.16 -25.68 25.46
N THR A 1012 -48.13 -25.18 24.23
CA THR A 1012 -49.08 -25.55 23.18
C THR A 1012 -48.35 -26.34 22.12
N LEU A 1013 -48.82 -27.55 21.83
CA LEU A 1013 -48.34 -28.41 20.75
C LEU A 1013 -49.45 -28.52 19.70
N GLY A 1014 -49.15 -28.35 18.41
CA GLY A 1014 -50.19 -28.50 17.40
C GLY A 1014 -49.73 -28.64 15.96
N ASN A 1015 -50.47 -29.38 15.15
CA ASN A 1015 -50.16 -29.57 13.74
C ASN A 1015 -51.30 -29.08 12.86
N GLN A 1016 -51.02 -28.10 12.00
CA GLN A 1016 -52.02 -27.56 11.06
C GLN A 1016 -52.10 -28.38 9.76
N THR A 1017 -51.04 -29.09 9.33
CA THR A 1017 -51.00 -29.67 7.96
C THR A 1017 -50.05 -30.85 7.68
N ALA A 1018 -49.04 -31.22 8.50
CA ALA A 1018 -48.05 -32.26 8.12
C ALA A 1018 -47.41 -33.02 9.31
N LEU A 1019 -47.44 -34.37 9.31
CA LEU A 1019 -46.95 -35.30 10.37
C LEU A 1019 -45.43 -35.26 10.66
N THR A 1020 -44.71 -34.19 10.34
CA THR A 1020 -43.24 -34.13 10.40
C THR A 1020 -42.69 -33.39 11.64
N GLY A 1021 -43.50 -32.60 12.36
CA GLY A 1021 -43.12 -31.96 13.63
C GLY A 1021 -43.35 -32.87 14.85
N GLY A 1022 -42.52 -32.76 15.89
CA GLY A 1022 -42.62 -33.64 17.05
C GLY A 1022 -41.50 -33.53 18.10
N VAL A 1023 -41.69 -34.26 19.19
CA VAL A 1023 -40.64 -34.50 20.21
C VAL A 1023 -40.24 -35.96 20.11
N TYR A 1024 -38.99 -36.23 19.74
CA TYR A 1024 -38.51 -37.55 19.34
C TYR A 1024 -37.27 -37.96 20.13
N TYR A 1025 -37.28 -39.16 20.72
CA TYR A 1025 -36.09 -39.86 21.25
C TYR A 1025 -35.14 -38.95 22.06
N ASN A 1026 -35.59 -38.53 23.23
CA ASN A 1026 -34.82 -37.71 24.17
C ASN A 1026 -34.58 -38.47 25.49
N TYR A 1027 -33.46 -38.26 26.17
CA TYR A 1027 -33.07 -39.03 27.36
C TYR A 1027 -33.14 -38.21 28.64
N ALA A 1028 -33.58 -38.87 29.72
CA ALA A 1028 -33.48 -38.31 31.06
C ALA A 1028 -32.91 -39.33 32.05
N SER A 1029 -32.18 -38.86 33.07
CA SER A 1029 -31.67 -39.74 34.14
C SER A 1029 -32.63 -39.92 35.31
N THR A 1030 -33.67 -39.07 35.42
CA THR A 1030 -34.63 -39.12 36.53
C THR A 1030 -36.06 -39.08 35.99
N ASP A 1031 -36.53 -37.94 35.50
CA ASP A 1031 -37.93 -37.75 35.12
C ASP A 1031 -38.08 -37.46 33.62
N GLY A 1032 -38.83 -38.30 32.91
CA GLY A 1032 -39.38 -38.05 31.57
C GLY A 1032 -38.35 -37.71 30.49
N GLY A 1033 -37.99 -38.69 29.65
CA GLY A 1033 -37.12 -38.47 28.50
C GLY A 1033 -37.68 -37.42 27.52
N GLY A 1034 -38.99 -37.48 27.23
CA GLY A 1034 -39.70 -36.57 26.33
C GLY A 1034 -40.07 -35.23 26.99
N ILE A 1035 -41.30 -35.13 27.50
CA ILE A 1035 -41.83 -33.90 28.11
C ILE A 1035 -42.09 -34.14 29.60
N VAL A 1036 -41.60 -33.25 30.47
CA VAL A 1036 -42.04 -33.13 31.86
C VAL A 1036 -42.90 -31.87 31.97
N ASN A 1037 -44.18 -32.03 32.27
CA ASN A 1037 -45.13 -30.92 32.40
C ASN A 1037 -45.52 -30.69 33.86
N VAL A 1038 -45.21 -29.51 34.38
CA VAL A 1038 -45.70 -29.00 35.68
C VAL A 1038 -46.67 -27.82 35.48
N GLY A 1039 -46.66 -27.19 34.30
CA GLY A 1039 -47.58 -26.11 33.93
C GLY A 1039 -48.86 -26.60 33.25
N SER A 1040 -49.39 -25.75 32.36
CA SER A 1040 -50.49 -26.10 31.46
C SER A 1040 -49.96 -26.65 30.13
N LEU A 1041 -50.61 -27.71 29.65
CA LEU A 1041 -50.32 -28.35 28.37
C LEU A 1041 -51.57 -28.41 27.50
N THR A 1042 -51.48 -27.87 26.29
CA THR A 1042 -52.52 -27.95 25.26
C THR A 1042 -51.98 -28.70 24.05
N ILE A 1043 -52.68 -29.74 23.61
CA ILE A 1043 -52.32 -30.48 22.38
C ILE A 1043 -53.49 -30.38 21.40
N THR A 1044 -53.21 -29.79 20.23
CA THR A 1044 -54.18 -29.60 19.14
C THR A 1044 -53.76 -30.47 17.96
N SER A 1045 -54.36 -31.67 17.84
CA SER A 1045 -54.24 -32.65 16.72
C SER A 1045 -52.90 -32.84 15.97
N GLY A 1046 -52.47 -34.10 15.81
CA GLY A 1046 -51.49 -34.48 14.77
C GLY A 1046 -50.01 -34.22 15.07
N TYR A 1047 -49.64 -33.95 16.32
CA TYR A 1047 -48.24 -33.85 16.76
C TYR A 1047 -47.68 -35.20 17.17
N VAL A 1048 -46.46 -35.54 16.75
CA VAL A 1048 -45.85 -36.84 17.02
C VAL A 1048 -44.98 -36.77 18.28
N LEU A 1049 -45.21 -37.68 19.22
CA LEU A 1049 -44.44 -37.83 20.45
C LEU A 1049 -43.85 -39.24 20.46
N TYR A 1050 -42.55 -39.38 20.20
CA TYR A 1050 -41.85 -40.67 20.24
C TYR A 1050 -40.85 -40.72 21.40
N ASN A 1051 -40.92 -41.80 22.18
CA ASN A 1051 -40.25 -41.98 23.46
C ASN A 1051 -38.71 -42.12 23.32
N GLY A 1052 -37.96 -41.43 24.17
CA GLY A 1052 -36.61 -41.86 24.54
C GLY A 1052 -36.58 -42.46 25.94
N VAL A 1053 -35.63 -43.35 26.18
CA VAL A 1053 -35.57 -44.24 27.36
C VAL A 1053 -35.03 -43.47 28.58
N ALA A 1054 -35.64 -43.61 29.76
CA ALA A 1054 -34.97 -43.22 31.02
C ALA A 1054 -33.92 -44.29 31.36
N GLU A 1055 -32.69 -43.93 31.75
CA GLU A 1055 -31.72 -44.96 32.16
C GLU A 1055 -32.33 -45.81 33.30
N PRO A 1056 -32.36 -47.15 33.19
CA PRO A 1056 -33.07 -47.98 34.16
C PRO A 1056 -32.39 -47.88 35.53
N ALA A 1057 -33.10 -47.34 36.50
CA ALA A 1057 -32.77 -47.48 37.91
C ALA A 1057 -33.21 -48.87 38.36
N GLU A 1058 -32.33 -49.85 38.21
CA GLU A 1058 -32.56 -51.26 38.57
C GLU A 1058 -33.77 -51.94 37.89
N GLU A 1059 -33.77 -53.26 37.92
CA GLU A 1059 -34.70 -54.11 37.21
C GLU A 1059 -36.12 -54.01 37.83
N GLY A 1060 -36.94 -53.05 37.39
CA GLY A 1060 -38.34 -52.95 37.83
C GLY A 1060 -39.09 -51.63 37.63
N ASP A 1061 -38.43 -50.49 37.46
CA ASP A 1061 -39.12 -49.18 37.33
C ASP A 1061 -39.11 -48.67 35.88
N THR A 1062 -40.10 -49.09 35.09
CA THR A 1062 -40.37 -48.55 33.75
C THR A 1062 -41.58 -47.63 33.77
N THR A 1063 -41.44 -46.41 34.27
CA THR A 1063 -42.39 -45.31 33.95
C THR A 1063 -41.87 -44.57 32.71
N VAL A 1064 -42.22 -45.11 31.55
CA VAL A 1064 -41.88 -44.63 30.22
C VAL A 1064 -42.98 -43.69 29.73
N ALA A 1065 -43.05 -42.47 30.27
CA ALA A 1065 -44.04 -41.49 29.79
C ALA A 1065 -43.41 -40.56 28.74
N GLY A 1066 -43.94 -40.59 27.51
CA GLY A 1066 -43.64 -39.57 26.49
C GLY A 1066 -44.00 -38.15 26.96
N VAL A 1067 -44.99 -38.06 27.86
CA VAL A 1067 -45.35 -36.86 28.62
C VAL A 1067 -45.58 -37.24 30.09
N LEU A 1068 -44.66 -36.88 30.96
CA LEU A 1068 -44.87 -36.93 32.41
C LEU A 1068 -45.58 -35.67 32.87
N ASN A 1069 -46.90 -35.74 33.00
CA ASN A 1069 -47.70 -34.63 33.51
C ASN A 1069 -47.85 -34.71 35.03
N LYS A 1070 -47.20 -33.80 35.76
CA LYS A 1070 -47.25 -33.70 37.23
C LYS A 1070 -48.45 -32.89 37.74
N THR A 1071 -49.28 -32.34 36.84
CA THR A 1071 -50.50 -31.60 37.18
C THR A 1071 -51.73 -32.15 36.43
N ASN A 1072 -52.92 -32.04 37.04
CA ASN A 1072 -54.19 -32.40 36.39
C ASN A 1072 -54.71 -31.32 35.41
N GLN A 1073 -53.83 -30.44 34.89
CA GLN A 1073 -54.21 -29.33 34.01
C GLN A 1073 -53.70 -29.54 32.58
N TYR A 1074 -54.45 -30.33 31.80
CA TYR A 1074 -54.19 -30.53 30.37
C TYR A 1074 -55.49 -30.46 29.56
N THR A 1075 -55.39 -30.00 28.31
CA THR A 1075 -56.48 -30.05 27.33
C THR A 1075 -55.97 -30.73 26.06
N VAL A 1076 -56.66 -31.77 25.61
CA VAL A 1076 -56.34 -32.50 24.38
C VAL A 1076 -57.57 -32.41 23.48
N ASP A 1077 -57.46 -31.67 22.38
CA ASP A 1077 -58.50 -31.61 21.36
C ASP A 1077 -58.15 -32.57 20.22
N ILE A 1078 -58.96 -33.61 20.07
CA ILE A 1078 -58.79 -34.69 19.08
C ILE A 1078 -59.84 -34.52 17.99
N PRO A 1079 -59.46 -34.28 16.71
CA PRO A 1079 -60.39 -34.29 15.60
C PRO A 1079 -60.89 -35.71 15.33
N GLU A 1080 -62.14 -35.84 14.90
CA GLU A 1080 -62.71 -37.12 14.46
C GLU A 1080 -61.81 -37.78 13.39
N GLY A 1081 -61.20 -38.93 13.72
CA GLY A 1081 -60.38 -39.72 12.80
C GLY A 1081 -58.88 -39.84 13.12
N ALA A 1082 -58.36 -39.22 14.19
CA ALA A 1082 -56.98 -39.44 14.64
C ALA A 1082 -56.85 -40.77 15.42
N GLY A 1083 -55.81 -41.56 15.12
CA GLY A 1083 -55.55 -42.89 15.69
C GLY A 1083 -55.33 -42.93 17.20
N GLU A 1084 -55.35 -44.16 17.75
CA GLU A 1084 -55.33 -44.51 19.18
C GLU A 1084 -54.42 -43.64 20.07
N ILE A 1085 -55.01 -43.08 21.13
CA ILE A 1085 -54.26 -42.73 22.34
C ILE A 1085 -53.87 -44.07 22.99
N GLN A 1086 -52.58 -44.42 23.02
CA GLN A 1086 -52.13 -45.48 23.90
C GLN A 1086 -51.98 -44.91 25.32
N PRO A 1087 -52.75 -45.40 26.31
CA PRO A 1087 -52.66 -44.95 27.68
C PRO A 1087 -51.52 -45.71 28.37
N ASP A 1088 -50.27 -45.32 28.11
CA ASP A 1088 -49.11 -45.70 28.93
C ASP A 1088 -48.08 -44.55 28.94
#